data_AF-A0A7M7PMP4-F1
#
_entry.id   AF-A0A7M7PMP4-F1
#
_cell.length_a   1.000
_cell.length_b   1.000
_cell.length_c   1.000
_cell.angle_alpha   90.00
_cell.angle_beta   90.00
_cell.angle_gamma   90.00
#
_symmetry.space_group_name_H-M   'P 1'
#
loop_
_entity.id
_entity.type
_entity.pdbx_description
1 polymer ?
#
loop_
_entity_poly.entity_id
_entity_poly.type
_entity_poly.pdbx_seq_one_letter_code
_entity_poly.pdbx_strand_id
1 'polypeptide(L)'
;MTSLAQQLQRLAVPEARAAVTAQRKDRKSLLFDPAEAGGLDKDTFYAIGVNGLQELQGIDPRFHDLESLLFDEASKSLERSIESREINDKLDKKIRQFLLTVSPYFLLKPAQKAIEWLVYRFHIQEYNTDDLMMCVLPYHETKIFVRAVQLLNLKNKKSKWNWLERIQKPGVSLSRLSLVTHCISDRGFLHFICELPLLAIKAHKKTVLPGGSPNPPSNAPLRVMFTFYAATVVSAISSPGAIKEVFLASILPFLLRGLKLDYLDYNGATYMIVCQLGVSATLKNTLLEPLMEAMCQHVNAEMIQQMLGCLAVLCRTQNIKQLPGKVMFQICALPKVLISLAQLSKSHNITPLLAALLPHLTTTAINAEVSEEIEFPEGCKELDLIASLTGILREIHVESHIVVDTARCLLHGYVSACTDGLDDDRRRDLREKIAPVVQSLERRFPEAMDFILESYLAEVEDQDKQQYVQDFVSMYSGGMKHQLLPEANTSLVLSLNHANPDVRRMAVNHIHNLIQQGGELEPFFQESLLQRLQDDSLSVVGAVLQIDECLCELLPADPVFAALQKLLNKRKKRHGDDWGNMVKGAIKIITSQAFVSKAPHLVDDAVAMTIPHIFLTTQANSSLELELRAAIARSHLVTSHPLMKGLKSGELQLYTLLFLTP
;
A
#
# COMPACT_ATOMS: atom_id res chain seq x y z
N MET A 1 -37.12 -54.13 4.64
CA MET A 1 -36.19 -55.28 4.64
C MET A 1 -36.20 -55.91 6.03
N THR A 2 -36.28 -57.24 6.13
CA THR A 2 -36.30 -57.97 7.42
C THR A 2 -34.89 -58.09 8.01
N SER A 3 -34.79 -58.21 9.35
CA SER A 3 -33.51 -58.32 10.09
C SER A 3 -32.62 -59.47 9.58
N LEU A 4 -33.25 -60.59 9.21
CA LEU A 4 -32.57 -61.77 8.65
C LEU A 4 -31.94 -61.50 7.28
N ALA A 5 -32.61 -60.74 6.41
CA ALA A 5 -32.08 -60.37 5.09
C ALA A 5 -30.83 -59.47 5.21
N GLN A 6 -30.81 -58.60 6.22
CA GLN A 6 -29.63 -57.77 6.52
C GLN A 6 -28.47 -58.60 7.11
N GLN A 7 -28.76 -59.62 7.92
CA GLN A 7 -27.75 -60.53 8.47
C GLN A 7 -27.15 -61.43 7.37
N LEU A 8 -27.98 -61.95 6.45
CA LEU A 8 -27.53 -62.75 5.31
C LEU A 8 -26.69 -61.94 4.31
N GLN A 9 -27.05 -60.68 4.04
CA GLN A 9 -26.22 -59.78 3.23
C GLN A 9 -24.84 -59.51 3.85
N ARG A 10 -24.75 -59.47 5.18
CA ARG A 10 -23.47 -59.28 5.90
C ARG A 10 -22.60 -60.53 5.86
N LEU A 11 -23.19 -61.72 5.80
CA LEU A 11 -22.51 -63.03 5.80
C LEU A 11 -22.19 -63.57 4.40
N ALA A 12 -22.63 -62.91 3.32
CA ALA A 12 -22.40 -63.37 1.96
C ALA A 12 -20.89 -63.40 1.61
N VAL A 13 -20.40 -64.59 1.24
CA VAL A 13 -19.04 -64.87 0.77
C VAL A 13 -18.75 -64.10 -0.54
N PRO A 14 -17.51 -63.65 -0.81
CA PRO A 14 -17.17 -62.87 -2.01
C PRO A 14 -17.70 -63.42 -3.34
N GLU A 15 -17.68 -64.73 -3.52
CA GLU A 15 -18.19 -65.44 -4.71
C GLU A 15 -19.71 -65.28 -4.87
N ALA A 16 -20.46 -65.33 -3.76
CA ALA A 16 -21.90 -65.12 -3.78
C ALA A 16 -22.26 -63.65 -4.11
N ARG A 17 -21.41 -62.70 -3.72
CA ARG A 17 -21.57 -61.28 -4.10
C ARG A 17 -21.27 -61.05 -5.58
N ALA A 18 -20.24 -61.70 -6.12
CA ALA A 18 -19.91 -61.66 -7.55
C ALA A 18 -21.06 -62.25 -8.40
N ALA A 19 -21.58 -63.42 -8.02
CA ALA A 19 -22.69 -64.07 -8.71
C ALA A 19 -23.98 -63.23 -8.70
N VAL A 20 -24.32 -62.59 -7.57
CA VAL A 20 -25.48 -61.68 -7.47
C VAL A 20 -25.28 -60.43 -8.33
N THR A 21 -24.05 -59.92 -8.45
CA THR A 21 -23.75 -58.74 -9.27
C THR A 21 -23.82 -59.06 -10.76
N ALA A 22 -23.34 -60.23 -11.18
CA ALA A 22 -23.46 -60.74 -12.54
C ALA A 22 -24.92 -60.98 -12.99
N GLN A 23 -25.84 -61.24 -12.04
CA GLN A 23 -27.27 -61.45 -12.31
C GLN A 23 -28.13 -60.18 -12.27
N ARG A 24 -27.56 -59.00 -11.94
CA ARG A 24 -28.33 -57.74 -11.92
C ARG A 24 -28.64 -57.27 -13.33
N LYS A 25 -29.93 -57.26 -13.69
CA LYS A 25 -30.44 -56.61 -14.91
C LYS A 25 -30.38 -55.08 -14.86
N ASP A 26 -30.31 -54.50 -13.66
CA ASP A 26 -30.20 -53.06 -13.44
C ASP A 26 -28.73 -52.65 -13.36
N ARG A 27 -28.12 -52.44 -14.52
CA ARG A 27 -26.71 -52.06 -14.65
C ARG A 27 -26.54 -50.56 -14.48
N LYS A 28 -25.66 -50.18 -13.56
CA LYS A 28 -25.29 -48.78 -13.36
C LYS A 28 -24.42 -48.32 -14.52
N SER A 29 -24.84 -47.24 -15.16
CA SER A 29 -24.13 -46.62 -16.29
C SER A 29 -24.19 -45.10 -16.15
N LEU A 30 -23.05 -44.45 -16.41
CA LEU A 30 -22.96 -42.99 -16.48
C LEU A 30 -23.55 -42.47 -17.79
N LEU A 31 -23.34 -43.20 -18.89
CA LEU A 31 -23.70 -42.79 -20.25
C LEU A 31 -25.09 -43.25 -20.70
N PHE A 32 -25.54 -44.42 -20.26
CA PHE A 32 -26.73 -45.08 -20.77
C PHE A 32 -27.82 -45.18 -19.71
N ASP A 33 -29.08 -45.18 -20.12
CA ASP A 33 -30.17 -45.49 -19.21
C ASP A 33 -30.18 -47.00 -18.87
N PRO A 34 -30.73 -47.42 -17.72
CA PRO A 34 -30.62 -48.81 -17.25
C PRO A 34 -31.08 -49.87 -18.26
N ALA A 35 -32.09 -49.56 -19.08
CA ALA A 35 -32.58 -50.44 -20.13
C ALA A 35 -31.56 -50.64 -21.27
N GLU A 36 -30.91 -49.55 -21.71
CA GLU A 36 -29.88 -49.59 -22.75
C GLU A 36 -28.61 -50.28 -22.23
N ALA A 37 -28.17 -49.92 -21.02
CA ALA A 37 -27.00 -50.52 -20.37
C ALA A 37 -27.15 -52.05 -20.17
N GLY A 38 -28.38 -52.51 -19.92
CA GLY A 38 -28.72 -53.93 -19.80
C GLY A 38 -28.52 -54.73 -21.10
N GLY A 39 -28.62 -54.07 -22.26
CA GLY A 39 -28.48 -54.69 -23.59
C GLY A 39 -27.05 -54.74 -24.14
N LEU A 40 -26.12 -53.96 -23.57
CA LEU A 40 -24.71 -53.94 -24.01
C LEU A 40 -23.93 -55.11 -23.41
N ASP A 41 -22.89 -55.61 -24.08
CA ASP A 41 -22.00 -56.62 -23.51
C ASP A 41 -20.70 -56.02 -22.96
N LYS A 42 -19.90 -56.85 -22.28
CA LYS A 42 -18.63 -56.43 -21.69
C LYS A 42 -17.67 -55.86 -22.73
N ASP A 43 -17.58 -56.48 -23.91
CA ASP A 43 -16.66 -56.06 -24.96
C ASP A 43 -17.08 -54.71 -25.56
N THR A 44 -18.39 -54.41 -25.64
CA THR A 44 -18.87 -53.09 -26.03
C THR A 44 -18.48 -52.02 -25.01
N PHE A 45 -18.68 -52.25 -23.71
CA PHE A 45 -18.23 -51.30 -22.67
C PHE A 45 -16.73 -51.06 -22.70
N TYR A 46 -15.95 -52.12 -22.91
CA TYR A 46 -14.50 -52.02 -23.05
C TYR A 46 -14.10 -51.19 -24.28
N ALA A 47 -14.69 -51.47 -25.44
CA ALA A 47 -14.42 -50.74 -26.67
C ALA A 47 -14.75 -49.24 -26.54
N ILE A 48 -15.87 -48.91 -25.88
CA ILE A 48 -16.23 -47.51 -25.56
C ILE A 48 -15.16 -46.87 -24.68
N GLY A 49 -14.74 -47.55 -23.61
CA GLY A 49 -13.72 -47.06 -22.68
C GLY A 49 -12.37 -46.79 -23.34
N VAL A 50 -11.87 -47.76 -24.11
CA VAL A 50 -10.60 -47.66 -24.84
C VAL A 50 -10.66 -46.55 -25.89
N ASN A 51 -11.77 -46.43 -26.62
CA ASN A 51 -11.94 -45.33 -27.57
C ASN A 51 -11.92 -43.96 -26.85
N GLY A 52 -12.56 -43.84 -25.70
CA GLY A 52 -12.47 -42.64 -24.86
C GLY A 52 -11.05 -42.34 -24.41
N LEU A 53 -10.29 -43.36 -23.98
CA LEU A 53 -8.90 -43.21 -23.57
C LEU A 53 -8.01 -42.74 -24.74
N GLN A 54 -8.17 -43.31 -25.93
CA GLN A 54 -7.39 -42.94 -27.12
C GLN A 54 -7.63 -41.47 -27.52
N GLU A 55 -8.89 -41.02 -27.48
CA GLU A 55 -9.23 -39.61 -27.70
C GLU A 55 -8.59 -38.71 -26.61
N LEU A 56 -8.59 -39.14 -25.34
CA LEU A 56 -7.93 -38.42 -24.24
C LEU A 56 -6.40 -38.37 -24.38
N GLN A 57 -5.77 -39.46 -24.82
CA GLN A 57 -4.33 -39.54 -25.08
C GLN A 57 -3.89 -38.55 -26.18
N GLY A 58 -4.76 -38.28 -27.15
CA GLY A 58 -4.57 -37.22 -28.15
C GLY A 58 -4.68 -35.80 -27.59
N ILE A 59 -5.38 -35.61 -26.46
CA ILE A 59 -5.53 -34.31 -25.78
C ILE A 59 -4.40 -34.09 -24.76
N ASP A 60 -4.07 -35.12 -23.98
CA ASP A 60 -3.10 -35.06 -22.88
C ASP A 60 -2.28 -36.36 -22.83
N PRO A 61 -0.97 -36.32 -23.17
CA PRO A 61 -0.13 -37.51 -23.22
C PRO A 61 -0.03 -38.29 -21.91
N ARG A 62 -0.35 -37.68 -20.76
CA ARG A 62 -0.34 -38.35 -19.45
C ARG A 62 -1.27 -39.56 -19.35
N PHE A 63 -2.28 -39.65 -20.21
CA PHE A 63 -3.18 -40.79 -20.25
C PHE A 63 -2.51 -42.07 -20.78
N HIS A 64 -1.36 -42.00 -21.46
CA HIS A 64 -0.60 -43.20 -21.87
C HIS A 64 -0.13 -44.00 -20.65
N ASP A 65 0.36 -43.34 -19.59
CA ASP A 65 0.84 -43.99 -18.37
C ASP A 65 -0.29 -44.68 -17.56
N LEU A 66 -1.53 -44.39 -17.90
CA LEU A 66 -2.75 -44.86 -17.23
C LEU A 66 -3.48 -45.95 -18.02
N GLU A 67 -3.01 -46.28 -19.23
CA GLU A 67 -3.54 -47.35 -20.05
C GLU A 67 -3.26 -48.72 -19.41
N SER A 68 -2.00 -48.93 -19.02
CA SER A 68 -1.58 -50.14 -18.31
C SER A 68 -2.44 -50.37 -17.07
N LEU A 69 -2.88 -51.61 -16.87
CA LEU A 69 -3.78 -52.09 -15.81
C LEU A 69 -5.26 -51.71 -15.97
N LEU A 70 -5.61 -50.47 -16.30
CA LEU A 70 -7.01 -50.02 -16.32
C LEU A 70 -7.73 -50.32 -17.64
N PHE A 71 -7.01 -50.22 -18.76
CA PHE A 71 -7.57 -50.35 -20.12
C PHE A 71 -6.89 -51.44 -20.94
N ASP A 72 -5.96 -52.20 -20.36
CA ASP A 72 -5.39 -53.39 -20.97
C ASP A 72 -6.45 -54.49 -21.18
N GLU A 73 -6.29 -55.37 -22.16
CA GLU A 73 -7.27 -56.43 -22.42
C GLU A 73 -7.44 -57.39 -21.23
N ALA A 74 -6.38 -57.61 -20.44
CA ALA A 74 -6.44 -58.40 -19.21
C ALA A 74 -7.37 -57.80 -18.14
N SER A 75 -7.68 -56.49 -18.22
CA SER A 75 -8.62 -55.85 -17.29
C SER A 75 -10.05 -56.40 -17.45
N LYS A 76 -10.41 -56.94 -18.62
CA LYS A 76 -11.72 -57.57 -18.87
C LYS A 76 -11.98 -58.81 -18.00
N SER A 77 -10.95 -59.46 -17.49
CA SER A 77 -11.05 -60.65 -16.64
C SER A 77 -10.86 -60.37 -15.14
N LEU A 78 -10.37 -59.17 -14.76
CA LEU A 78 -10.11 -58.80 -13.36
C LEU A 78 -11.39 -58.55 -12.55
N GLU A 79 -11.74 -59.44 -11.61
CA GLU A 79 -12.98 -59.34 -10.85
C GLU A 79 -12.73 -58.90 -9.40
N ARG A 80 -12.98 -57.62 -9.15
CA ARG A 80 -12.56 -56.92 -7.93
C ARG A 80 -12.99 -57.58 -6.60
N SER A 81 -14.17 -58.20 -6.58
CA SER A 81 -14.71 -58.82 -5.37
C SER A 81 -13.94 -60.05 -4.91
N ILE A 82 -13.22 -60.73 -5.80
CA ILE A 82 -12.46 -61.96 -5.50
C ILE A 82 -10.94 -61.73 -5.46
N GLU A 83 -10.48 -60.53 -5.84
CA GLU A 83 -9.06 -60.17 -5.80
C GLU A 83 -8.54 -59.93 -4.36
N SER A 84 -7.22 -60.07 -4.20
CA SER A 84 -6.58 -59.82 -2.91
C SER A 84 -6.64 -58.33 -2.53
N ARG A 85 -6.57 -58.05 -1.22
CA ARG A 85 -6.55 -56.69 -0.69
C ARG A 85 -5.41 -55.86 -1.28
N GLU A 86 -4.23 -56.45 -1.45
CA GLU A 86 -3.05 -55.77 -1.98
C GLU A 86 -3.22 -55.38 -3.46
N ILE A 87 -3.88 -56.23 -4.26
CA ILE A 87 -4.20 -55.94 -5.65
C ILE A 87 -5.24 -54.81 -5.72
N ASN A 88 -6.29 -54.91 -4.89
CA ASN A 88 -7.31 -53.87 -4.79
C ASN A 88 -6.73 -52.52 -4.36
N ASP A 89 -5.80 -52.49 -3.40
CA ASP A 89 -5.13 -51.25 -2.97
C ASP A 89 -4.25 -50.64 -4.08
N LYS A 90 -3.64 -51.46 -4.94
CA LYS A 90 -2.89 -50.99 -6.13
C LYS A 90 -3.84 -50.42 -7.19
N LEU A 91 -4.95 -51.12 -7.43
CA LEU A 91 -6.01 -50.69 -8.34
C LEU A 91 -6.61 -49.36 -7.87
N ASP A 92 -6.88 -49.20 -6.58
CA ASP A 92 -7.39 -47.97 -5.97
C ASP A 92 -6.48 -46.77 -6.23
N LYS A 93 -5.17 -46.95 -6.06
CA LYS A 93 -4.20 -45.88 -6.34
C LYS A 93 -4.20 -45.49 -7.82
N LYS A 94 -4.31 -46.45 -8.73
CA LYS A 94 -4.36 -46.19 -10.18
C LYS A 94 -5.67 -45.54 -10.60
N ILE A 95 -6.80 -45.99 -10.08
CA ILE A 95 -8.12 -45.38 -10.31
C ILE A 95 -8.14 -43.95 -9.79
N ARG A 96 -7.65 -43.71 -8.56
CA ARG A 96 -7.52 -42.35 -8.02
C ARG A 96 -6.67 -41.45 -8.92
N GLN A 97 -5.52 -41.94 -9.36
CA GLN A 97 -4.65 -41.20 -10.28
C GLN A 97 -5.40 -40.86 -11.57
N PHE A 98 -6.08 -41.83 -12.18
CA PHE A 98 -6.87 -41.60 -13.39
C PHE A 98 -7.99 -40.58 -13.19
N LEU A 99 -8.77 -40.72 -12.12
CA LEU A 99 -9.91 -39.84 -11.83
C LEU A 99 -9.48 -38.39 -11.56
N LEU A 100 -8.35 -38.18 -10.89
CA LEU A 100 -7.77 -36.85 -10.71
C LEU A 100 -7.27 -36.27 -12.04
N THR A 101 -6.58 -37.08 -12.87
CA THR A 101 -6.06 -36.65 -14.18
C THR A 101 -7.17 -36.33 -15.20
N VAL A 102 -8.28 -37.08 -15.17
CA VAL A 102 -9.39 -36.92 -16.13
C VAL A 102 -10.37 -35.82 -15.73
N SER A 103 -10.39 -35.41 -14.46
CA SER A 103 -11.35 -34.43 -13.95
C SER A 103 -11.37 -33.10 -14.72
N PRO A 104 -10.24 -32.49 -15.12
CA PRO A 104 -10.25 -31.31 -16.01
C PRO A 104 -11.02 -31.49 -17.32
N TYR A 105 -11.13 -32.72 -17.78
CA TYR A 105 -11.74 -33.09 -19.06
C TYR A 105 -13.13 -33.71 -18.90
N PHE A 106 -13.69 -33.75 -17.68
CA PHE A 106 -14.92 -34.50 -17.37
C PHE A 106 -16.13 -34.14 -18.25
N LEU A 107 -16.22 -32.89 -18.71
CA LEU A 107 -17.30 -32.46 -19.60
C LEU A 107 -17.14 -32.95 -21.05
N LEU A 108 -15.97 -33.43 -21.44
CA LEU A 108 -15.72 -34.00 -22.76
C LEU A 108 -16.26 -35.44 -22.82
N LYS A 109 -16.87 -35.81 -23.95
CA LYS A 109 -17.36 -37.17 -24.17
C LYS A 109 -16.27 -38.25 -23.98
N PRO A 110 -15.02 -38.07 -24.45
CA PRO A 110 -13.92 -39.01 -24.20
C PRO A 110 -13.71 -39.37 -22.72
N ALA A 111 -13.75 -38.36 -21.82
CA ALA A 111 -13.65 -38.57 -20.38
C ALA A 111 -14.78 -39.43 -19.84
N GLN A 112 -16.01 -39.13 -20.25
CA GLN A 112 -17.19 -39.86 -19.80
C GLN A 112 -17.19 -41.31 -20.31
N LYS A 113 -16.75 -41.55 -21.56
CA LYS A 113 -16.53 -42.90 -22.12
C LYS A 113 -15.50 -43.70 -21.32
N ALA A 114 -14.36 -43.09 -21.00
CA ALA A 114 -13.32 -43.78 -20.22
C ALA A 114 -13.77 -44.08 -18.78
N ILE A 115 -14.49 -43.14 -18.14
CA ILE A 115 -15.08 -43.35 -16.80
C ILE A 115 -16.17 -44.43 -16.82
N GLU A 116 -16.96 -44.53 -17.89
CA GLU A 116 -17.99 -45.57 -18.06
C GLU A 116 -17.39 -46.98 -17.90
N TRP A 117 -16.23 -47.24 -18.51
CA TRP A 117 -15.52 -48.51 -18.34
C TRP A 117 -15.15 -48.77 -16.89
N LEU A 118 -14.67 -47.74 -16.16
CA LEU A 118 -14.31 -47.89 -14.75
C LEU A 118 -15.54 -48.15 -13.86
N VAL A 119 -16.68 -47.51 -14.15
CA VAL A 119 -17.97 -47.74 -13.48
C VAL A 119 -18.46 -49.16 -13.70
N TYR A 120 -18.37 -49.63 -14.94
CA TYR A 120 -18.80 -50.97 -15.34
C TYR A 120 -17.88 -52.05 -14.77
N ARG A 121 -16.56 -51.96 -14.99
CA ARG A 121 -15.60 -53.03 -14.67
C ARG A 121 -15.13 -53.03 -13.23
N PHE A 122 -14.78 -51.86 -12.68
CA PHE A 122 -14.14 -51.76 -11.37
C PHE A 122 -15.09 -51.25 -10.27
N HIS A 123 -16.34 -50.96 -10.63
CA HIS A 123 -17.39 -50.50 -9.73
C HIS A 123 -16.96 -49.32 -8.86
N ILE A 124 -16.34 -48.31 -9.47
CA ILE A 124 -15.77 -47.15 -8.77
C ILE A 124 -16.80 -46.36 -7.96
N GLN A 125 -18.07 -46.40 -8.35
CA GLN A 125 -19.22 -45.83 -7.63
C GLN A 125 -19.51 -46.51 -6.28
N GLU A 126 -18.91 -47.68 -6.01
CA GLU A 126 -19.07 -48.42 -4.76
C GLU A 126 -17.76 -48.42 -3.96
N TYR A 127 -16.64 -48.67 -4.63
CA TYR A 127 -15.34 -48.82 -3.96
C TYR A 127 -14.49 -47.54 -3.93
N ASN A 128 -14.67 -46.63 -4.89
CA ASN A 128 -13.88 -45.39 -5.04
C ASN A 128 -14.77 -44.15 -5.02
N THR A 129 -15.83 -44.16 -4.21
CA THR A 129 -16.84 -43.10 -4.19
C THR A 129 -16.20 -41.72 -4.02
N ASP A 130 -15.18 -41.62 -3.17
CA ASP A 130 -14.53 -40.34 -2.85
C ASP A 130 -13.70 -39.81 -4.00
N ASP A 131 -12.97 -40.69 -4.67
CA ASP A 131 -12.15 -40.35 -5.83
C ASP A 131 -13.05 -39.95 -7.02
N LEU A 132 -14.18 -40.64 -7.19
CA LEU A 132 -15.18 -40.28 -8.18
C LEU A 132 -15.78 -38.91 -7.87
N MET A 133 -16.12 -38.64 -6.60
CA MET A 133 -16.63 -37.33 -6.19
C MET A 133 -15.58 -36.22 -6.36
N MET A 134 -14.29 -36.48 -6.11
CA MET A 134 -13.22 -35.52 -6.40
C MET A 134 -13.19 -35.15 -7.88
N CYS A 135 -13.46 -36.12 -8.75
CA CYS A 135 -13.48 -35.94 -10.19
C CYS A 135 -14.65 -35.07 -10.67
N VAL A 136 -15.86 -35.33 -10.16
CA VAL A 136 -17.10 -34.77 -10.73
C VAL A 136 -17.63 -33.53 -10.02
N LEU A 137 -17.28 -33.32 -8.74
CA LEU A 137 -17.84 -32.25 -7.90
C LEU A 137 -17.55 -30.81 -8.39
N PRO A 138 -16.39 -30.51 -9.03
CA PRO A 138 -16.19 -29.20 -9.66
C PRO A 138 -17.27 -28.83 -10.69
N TYR A 139 -18.01 -29.81 -11.21
CA TYR A 139 -19.06 -29.67 -12.21
C TYR A 139 -20.47 -29.86 -11.65
N HIS A 140 -20.67 -29.60 -10.36
CA HIS A 140 -21.92 -29.87 -9.63
C HIS A 140 -23.21 -29.28 -10.23
N GLU A 141 -23.10 -28.21 -11.02
CA GLU A 141 -24.24 -27.56 -11.67
C GLU A 141 -24.67 -28.26 -12.98
N THR A 142 -23.93 -29.27 -13.44
CA THR A 142 -24.17 -29.94 -14.72
C THR A 142 -25.07 -31.17 -14.59
N LYS A 143 -25.75 -31.54 -15.69
CA LYS A 143 -26.58 -32.76 -15.75
C LYS A 143 -25.75 -34.04 -15.58
N ILE A 144 -24.52 -34.05 -16.09
CA ILE A 144 -23.63 -35.22 -15.99
C ILE A 144 -23.16 -35.47 -14.55
N PHE A 145 -23.03 -34.43 -13.73
CA PHE A 145 -22.82 -34.60 -12.29
C PHE A 145 -24.00 -35.32 -11.63
N VAL A 146 -25.24 -34.94 -11.97
CA VAL A 146 -26.44 -35.60 -11.44
C VAL A 146 -26.46 -37.08 -11.84
N ARG A 147 -26.10 -37.41 -13.10
CA ARG A 147 -25.94 -38.80 -13.55
C ARG A 147 -24.90 -39.55 -12.70
N ALA A 148 -23.74 -38.95 -12.40
CA ALA A 148 -22.73 -39.57 -11.53
C ALA A 148 -23.25 -39.81 -10.10
N VAL A 149 -24.00 -38.87 -9.52
CA VAL A 149 -24.61 -39.01 -8.19
C VAL A 149 -25.67 -40.12 -8.16
N GLN A 150 -26.39 -40.36 -9.26
CA GLN A 150 -27.36 -41.46 -9.38
C GLN A 150 -26.71 -42.85 -9.31
N LEU A 151 -25.42 -42.97 -9.61
CA LEU A 151 -24.67 -44.24 -9.50
C LEU A 151 -24.42 -44.65 -8.05
N LEU A 152 -24.41 -43.67 -7.13
CA LEU A 152 -24.02 -43.86 -5.74
C LEU A 152 -25.13 -44.50 -4.90
N ASN A 153 -24.75 -45.33 -3.93
CA ASN A 153 -25.69 -45.85 -2.95
C ASN A 153 -25.87 -44.87 -1.77
N LEU A 154 -26.71 -43.85 -1.97
CA LEU A 154 -26.93 -42.79 -0.98
C LEU A 154 -28.01 -43.10 0.06
N LYS A 155 -28.79 -44.18 -0.11
CA LYS A 155 -29.81 -44.60 0.86
C LYS A 155 -29.22 -45.00 2.22
N ASN A 156 -27.93 -45.31 2.25
CA ASN A 156 -27.21 -45.57 3.48
C ASN A 156 -26.89 -44.25 4.21
N LYS A 157 -27.57 -44.00 5.33
CA LYS A 157 -27.35 -42.81 6.18
C LYS A 157 -25.93 -42.67 6.73
N LYS A 158 -25.12 -43.73 6.70
CA LYS A 158 -23.70 -43.69 7.09
C LYS A 158 -22.79 -43.17 5.97
N SER A 159 -23.29 -43.04 4.74
CA SER A 159 -22.52 -42.46 3.64
C SER A 159 -22.28 -40.98 3.90
N LYS A 160 -21.03 -40.53 3.80
CA LYS A 160 -20.70 -39.11 3.88
C LYS A 160 -21.32 -38.27 2.76
N TRP A 161 -21.78 -38.93 1.70
CA TRP A 161 -22.44 -38.30 0.55
C TRP A 161 -23.98 -38.35 0.64
N ASN A 162 -24.55 -38.86 1.73
CA ASN A 162 -26.02 -39.02 1.89
C ASN A 162 -26.78 -37.70 1.71
N TRP A 163 -26.18 -36.56 2.03
CA TRP A 163 -26.79 -35.23 1.83
C TRP A 163 -27.17 -34.94 0.37
N LEU A 164 -26.58 -35.67 -0.60
CA LEU A 164 -26.89 -35.58 -2.02
C LEU A 164 -28.09 -36.46 -2.45
N GLU A 165 -28.70 -37.25 -1.56
CA GLU A 165 -29.76 -38.22 -1.90
C GLU A 165 -30.92 -37.58 -2.67
N ARG A 166 -31.30 -36.35 -2.33
CA ARG A 166 -32.40 -35.62 -2.99
C ARG A 166 -32.11 -35.32 -4.47
N ILE A 167 -30.84 -35.26 -4.86
CA ILE A 167 -30.39 -34.93 -6.22
C ILE A 167 -30.42 -36.17 -7.13
N GLN A 168 -30.57 -37.38 -6.58
CA GLN A 168 -30.75 -38.58 -7.41
C GLN A 168 -32.05 -38.56 -8.23
N LYS A 169 -33.01 -37.69 -7.90
CA LYS A 169 -34.24 -37.51 -8.68
C LYS A 169 -33.94 -36.83 -10.03
N PRO A 170 -34.47 -37.36 -11.15
CA PRO A 170 -34.33 -36.71 -12.45
C PRO A 170 -34.78 -35.24 -12.42
N GLY A 171 -34.02 -34.35 -13.07
CA GLY A 171 -34.35 -32.93 -13.18
C GLY A 171 -33.96 -32.05 -11.99
N VAL A 172 -33.36 -32.61 -10.93
CA VAL A 172 -32.88 -31.83 -9.78
C VAL A 172 -31.37 -31.59 -9.91
N SER A 173 -30.94 -30.33 -9.92
CA SER A 173 -29.52 -29.95 -9.87
C SER A 173 -29.07 -29.59 -8.45
N LEU A 174 -27.77 -29.69 -8.17
CA LEU A 174 -27.22 -29.20 -6.91
C LEU A 174 -27.06 -27.67 -6.99
N SER A 175 -27.76 -26.94 -6.12
CA SER A 175 -27.55 -25.50 -6.01
C SER A 175 -26.22 -25.21 -5.30
N ARG A 176 -25.53 -24.14 -5.73
CA ARG A 176 -24.32 -23.65 -5.07
C ARG A 176 -24.54 -23.35 -3.59
N LEU A 177 -25.70 -22.77 -3.23
CA LEU A 177 -26.04 -22.47 -1.83
C LEU A 177 -26.11 -23.74 -0.97
N SER A 178 -26.70 -24.83 -1.49
CA SER A 178 -26.75 -26.10 -0.78
C SER A 178 -25.36 -26.69 -0.55
N LEU A 179 -24.49 -26.60 -1.55
CA LEU A 179 -23.10 -27.05 -1.44
C LEU A 179 -22.33 -26.24 -0.39
N VAL A 180 -22.45 -24.91 -0.41
CA VAL A 180 -21.81 -24.01 0.57
C VAL A 180 -22.35 -24.25 1.97
N THR A 181 -23.66 -24.39 2.13
CA THR A 181 -24.29 -24.69 3.43
C THR A 181 -23.75 -25.99 4.00
N HIS A 182 -23.62 -27.02 3.16
CA HIS A 182 -23.04 -28.28 3.59
C HIS A 182 -21.56 -28.12 3.99
N CYS A 183 -20.78 -27.38 3.21
CA CYS A 183 -19.38 -27.04 3.48
C CYS A 183 -19.17 -26.34 4.84
N ILE A 184 -20.08 -25.46 5.23
CA ILE A 184 -20.05 -24.81 6.55
C ILE A 184 -20.40 -25.80 7.66
N SER A 185 -21.38 -26.68 7.42
CA SER A 185 -21.89 -27.60 8.45
C SER A 185 -21.02 -28.83 8.70
N ASP A 186 -20.34 -29.35 7.67
CA ASP A 186 -19.62 -30.61 7.71
C ASP A 186 -18.11 -30.42 7.53
N ARG A 187 -17.35 -30.73 8.58
CA ARG A 187 -15.89 -30.57 8.60
C ARG A 187 -15.18 -31.53 7.65
N GLY A 188 -15.72 -32.74 7.47
CA GLY A 188 -15.15 -33.72 6.55
C GLY A 188 -15.24 -33.25 5.11
N PHE A 189 -16.36 -32.64 4.74
CA PHE A 189 -16.58 -32.06 3.44
C PHE A 189 -15.72 -30.79 3.22
N LEU A 190 -15.60 -29.91 4.22
CA LEU A 190 -14.65 -28.79 4.14
C LEU A 190 -13.21 -29.26 3.89
N HIS A 191 -12.76 -30.26 4.66
CA HIS A 191 -11.43 -30.87 4.46
C HIS A 191 -11.29 -31.43 3.04
N PHE A 192 -12.30 -32.16 2.57
CA PHE A 192 -12.34 -32.71 1.22
C PHE A 192 -12.21 -31.63 0.13
N ILE A 193 -12.92 -30.51 0.27
CA ILE A 193 -12.81 -29.37 -0.66
C ILE A 193 -11.41 -28.75 -0.63
N CYS A 194 -10.81 -28.61 0.56
CA CYS A 194 -9.47 -28.03 0.70
C CYS A 194 -8.35 -28.97 0.23
N GLU A 195 -8.55 -30.28 0.34
CA GLU A 195 -7.57 -31.29 -0.07
C GLU A 195 -7.54 -31.49 -1.60
N LEU A 196 -8.69 -31.30 -2.27
CA LEU A 196 -8.86 -31.55 -3.71
C LEU A 196 -7.78 -30.88 -4.58
N PRO A 197 -7.50 -29.56 -4.48
CA PRO A 197 -6.44 -28.91 -5.26
C PRO A 197 -5.06 -29.56 -5.07
N LEU A 198 -4.72 -29.97 -3.84
CA LEU A 198 -3.41 -30.54 -3.51
C LEU A 198 -3.23 -31.92 -4.16
N LEU A 199 -4.29 -32.74 -4.12
CA LEU A 199 -4.27 -34.07 -4.74
C LEU A 199 -4.22 -33.97 -6.27
N ALA A 200 -4.96 -33.02 -6.85
CA ALA A 200 -4.90 -32.75 -8.27
C ALA A 200 -3.50 -32.29 -8.71
N ILE A 201 -2.91 -31.32 -8.01
CA ILE A 201 -1.52 -30.90 -8.27
C ILE A 201 -0.58 -32.12 -8.24
N LYS A 202 -0.72 -33.00 -7.23
CA LYS A 202 0.12 -34.20 -7.12
C LYS A 202 -0.08 -35.18 -8.29
N ALA A 203 -1.30 -35.38 -8.75
CA ALA A 203 -1.61 -36.25 -9.90
C ALA A 203 -1.04 -35.70 -11.22
N HIS A 204 -0.98 -34.37 -11.34
CA HIS A 204 -0.52 -33.68 -12.55
C HIS A 204 0.99 -33.32 -12.53
N LYS A 205 1.68 -33.41 -11.39
CA LYS A 205 3.11 -33.07 -11.19
C LYS A 205 4.12 -34.00 -11.89
N LYS A 206 3.71 -35.19 -12.36
CA LYS A 206 4.58 -36.15 -13.03
C LYS A 206 4.30 -36.20 -14.53
N THR A 207 4.99 -35.39 -15.32
CA THR A 207 5.43 -35.72 -16.70
C THR A 207 6.36 -34.61 -17.18
N VAL A 208 7.61 -34.63 -16.71
CA VAL A 208 8.71 -34.14 -17.55
C VAL A 208 9.07 -35.33 -18.43
N LEU A 209 8.75 -35.25 -19.72
CA LEU A 209 9.25 -36.22 -20.69
C LEU A 209 10.79 -36.16 -20.69
N PRO A 210 11.51 -37.30 -20.65
CA PRO A 210 12.94 -37.29 -20.84
C PRO A 210 13.24 -36.79 -22.26
N GLY A 211 13.80 -35.59 -22.38
CA GLY A 211 14.16 -34.96 -23.66
C GLY A 211 13.23 -33.84 -24.15
N GLY A 212 12.18 -33.48 -23.43
CA GLY A 212 11.37 -32.28 -23.73
C GLY A 212 11.95 -31.02 -23.11
N SER A 213 11.92 -29.89 -23.83
CA SER A 213 12.14 -28.55 -23.25
C SER A 213 11.36 -28.39 -21.94
N PRO A 214 11.89 -27.69 -20.91
CA PRO A 214 11.17 -27.36 -19.69
C PRO A 214 10.10 -26.31 -19.97
N ASN A 215 9.16 -26.60 -20.86
CA ASN A 215 7.91 -25.86 -20.91
C ASN A 215 7.13 -26.31 -19.67
N PRO A 216 6.79 -25.39 -18.75
CA PRO A 216 5.95 -25.76 -17.62
C PRO A 216 4.69 -26.42 -18.19
N PRO A 217 4.24 -27.56 -17.64
CA PRO A 217 2.98 -28.15 -18.08
C PRO A 217 1.96 -27.03 -18.01
N SER A 218 1.28 -26.73 -19.12
CA SER A 218 0.25 -25.68 -19.13
C SER A 218 -0.66 -25.94 -17.94
N ASN A 219 -0.63 -25.05 -16.94
CA ASN A 219 -1.39 -25.20 -15.69
C ASN A 219 -2.91 -25.01 -15.92
N ALA A 220 -3.29 -24.71 -17.16
CA ALA A 220 -4.66 -24.51 -17.62
C ALA A 220 -5.68 -25.58 -17.21
N PRO A 221 -5.38 -26.91 -17.21
CA PRO A 221 -6.43 -27.89 -16.95
C PRO A 221 -6.90 -27.86 -15.48
N LEU A 222 -6.06 -27.44 -14.54
CA LEU A 222 -6.43 -27.40 -13.12
C LEU A 222 -7.23 -26.16 -12.71
N ARG A 223 -7.38 -25.17 -13.61
CA ARG A 223 -8.09 -23.93 -13.32
C ARG A 223 -9.50 -24.15 -12.81
N VAL A 224 -10.23 -25.13 -13.35
CA VAL A 224 -11.60 -25.46 -12.90
C VAL A 224 -11.61 -25.88 -11.43
N MET A 225 -10.63 -26.67 -10.99
CA MET A 225 -10.53 -27.11 -9.60
C MET A 225 -10.14 -25.98 -8.66
N PHE A 226 -9.17 -25.13 -9.04
CA PHE A 226 -8.79 -23.97 -8.24
C PHE A 226 -9.93 -22.96 -8.13
N THR A 227 -10.65 -22.75 -9.23
CA THR A 227 -11.85 -21.89 -9.26
C THR A 227 -12.92 -22.47 -8.35
N PHE A 228 -13.23 -23.77 -8.44
CA PHE A 228 -14.20 -24.43 -7.58
C PHE A 228 -13.83 -24.34 -6.09
N TYR A 229 -12.56 -24.57 -5.75
CA TYR A 229 -12.03 -24.42 -4.40
C TYR A 229 -12.19 -22.98 -3.89
N ALA A 230 -11.67 -21.99 -4.61
CA ALA A 230 -11.76 -20.58 -4.24
C ALA A 230 -13.23 -20.15 -4.09
N ALA A 231 -14.04 -20.43 -5.11
CA ALA A 231 -15.46 -20.11 -5.16
C ALA A 231 -16.22 -20.67 -3.94
N THR A 232 -16.00 -21.94 -3.62
CA THR A 232 -16.71 -22.62 -2.52
C THR A 232 -16.27 -22.08 -1.17
N VAL A 233 -14.96 -21.97 -0.93
CA VAL A 233 -14.42 -21.55 0.38
C VAL A 233 -14.67 -20.06 0.63
N VAL A 234 -14.49 -19.20 -0.37
CA VAL A 234 -14.86 -17.77 -0.27
C VAL A 234 -16.34 -17.63 0.07
N SER A 235 -17.23 -18.32 -0.66
CA SER A 235 -18.68 -18.25 -0.38
C SER A 235 -19.04 -18.77 1.02
N ALA A 236 -18.34 -19.81 1.50
CA ALA A 236 -18.51 -20.33 2.84
C ALA A 236 -18.08 -19.30 3.91
N ILE A 237 -16.94 -18.64 3.72
CA ILE A 237 -16.43 -17.59 4.63
C ILE A 237 -17.34 -16.35 4.62
N SER A 238 -17.86 -15.96 3.44
CA SER A 238 -18.79 -14.84 3.32
C SER A 238 -20.15 -15.07 3.99
N SER A 239 -20.49 -16.32 4.29
CA SER A 239 -21.78 -16.65 4.91
C SER A 239 -21.80 -16.27 6.40
N PRO A 240 -22.85 -15.58 6.87
CA PRO A 240 -22.91 -15.11 8.25
C PRO A 240 -22.86 -16.28 9.24
N GLY A 241 -22.02 -16.16 10.27
CA GLY A 241 -21.89 -17.17 11.33
C GLY A 241 -21.12 -18.44 10.93
N ALA A 242 -20.54 -18.50 9.73
CA ALA A 242 -19.72 -19.63 9.30
C ALA A 242 -18.36 -19.70 10.03
N ILE A 243 -17.78 -18.55 10.36
CA ILE A 243 -16.42 -18.45 10.89
C ILE A 243 -16.43 -18.75 12.39
N LYS A 244 -16.17 -20.01 12.71
CA LYS A 244 -15.89 -20.50 14.07
C LYS A 244 -14.41 -20.85 14.19
N GLU A 245 -13.85 -20.83 15.39
CA GLU A 245 -12.42 -21.17 15.59
C GLU A 245 -12.06 -22.54 14.98
N VAL A 246 -12.96 -23.52 15.05
CA VAL A 246 -12.71 -24.84 14.46
C VAL A 246 -12.73 -24.83 12.93
N PHE A 247 -13.53 -23.96 12.30
CA PHE A 247 -13.52 -23.78 10.85
C PHE A 247 -12.17 -23.19 10.41
N LEU A 248 -11.70 -22.15 11.12
CA LEU A 248 -10.40 -21.52 10.87
C LEU A 248 -9.23 -22.51 11.02
N ALA A 249 -9.23 -23.28 12.11
CA ALA A 249 -8.21 -24.30 12.35
C ALA A 249 -8.19 -25.38 11.25
N SER A 250 -9.34 -25.66 10.62
CA SER A 250 -9.45 -26.64 9.54
C SER A 250 -8.88 -26.13 8.22
N ILE A 251 -9.01 -24.83 7.90
CA ILE A 251 -8.56 -24.26 6.62
C ILE A 251 -7.11 -23.79 6.64
N LEU A 252 -6.58 -23.35 7.79
CA LEU A 252 -5.27 -22.71 7.89
C LEU A 252 -4.12 -23.56 7.31
N PRO A 253 -4.01 -24.87 7.59
CA PRO A 253 -2.93 -25.69 7.02
C PRO A 253 -2.95 -25.73 5.50
N PHE A 254 -4.14 -25.62 4.89
CA PHE A 254 -4.31 -25.61 3.43
C PHE A 254 -3.93 -24.26 2.83
N LEU A 255 -4.28 -23.16 3.50
CA LEU A 255 -3.86 -21.81 3.09
C LEU A 255 -2.34 -21.68 3.10
N LEU A 256 -1.68 -22.09 4.19
CA LEU A 256 -0.21 -22.05 4.28
C LEU A 256 0.46 -22.94 3.22
N ARG A 257 -0.12 -24.11 2.91
CA ARG A 257 0.37 -24.94 1.79
C ARG A 257 0.11 -24.28 0.43
N GLY A 258 -1.02 -23.60 0.27
CA GLY A 258 -1.38 -22.89 -0.95
C GLY A 258 -0.49 -21.69 -1.25
N LEU A 259 0.01 -21.01 -0.22
CA LEU A 259 1.02 -19.96 -0.37
C LEU A 259 2.40 -20.52 -0.73
N LYS A 260 2.74 -21.72 -0.26
CA LYS A 260 4.05 -22.36 -0.47
C LYS A 260 4.22 -23.05 -1.82
N LEU A 261 3.13 -23.47 -2.45
CA LEU A 261 3.19 -24.23 -3.69
C LEU A 261 3.33 -23.30 -4.90
N ASP A 262 4.24 -23.66 -5.79
CA ASP A 262 4.53 -22.89 -7.01
C ASP A 262 3.47 -23.16 -8.12
N TYR A 263 2.27 -22.64 -7.91
CA TYR A 263 1.14 -22.73 -8.85
C TYR A 263 0.37 -21.41 -8.84
N LEU A 264 0.57 -20.56 -9.85
CA LEU A 264 0.02 -19.20 -9.91
C LEU A 264 -1.49 -19.12 -9.66
N ASP A 265 -2.29 -19.91 -10.37
CA ASP A 265 -3.76 -19.93 -10.22
C ASP A 265 -4.17 -20.41 -8.80
N TYR A 266 -3.39 -21.28 -8.17
CA TYR A 266 -3.65 -21.76 -6.81
C TYR A 266 -3.21 -20.74 -5.74
N ASN A 267 -2.09 -20.04 -5.95
CA ASN A 267 -1.69 -18.91 -5.11
C ASN A 267 -2.77 -17.81 -5.18
N GLY A 268 -3.26 -17.48 -6.38
CA GLY A 268 -4.35 -16.52 -6.59
C GLY A 268 -5.63 -16.92 -5.85
N ALA A 269 -6.06 -18.18 -6.00
CA ALA A 269 -7.18 -18.74 -5.24
C ALA A 269 -6.98 -18.60 -3.72
N THR A 270 -5.76 -18.83 -3.23
CA THR A 270 -5.40 -18.70 -1.82
C THR A 270 -5.45 -17.25 -1.34
N TYR A 271 -4.92 -16.29 -2.12
CA TYR A 271 -5.00 -14.86 -1.80
C TYR A 271 -6.45 -14.38 -1.73
N MET A 272 -7.33 -14.85 -2.63
CA MET A 272 -8.77 -14.52 -2.58
C MET A 272 -9.41 -15.01 -1.27
N ILE A 273 -9.09 -16.23 -0.84
CA ILE A 273 -9.60 -16.78 0.42
C ILE A 273 -9.07 -16.01 1.62
N VAL A 274 -7.78 -15.64 1.64
CA VAL A 274 -7.17 -14.84 2.70
C VAL A 274 -7.79 -13.43 2.77
N CYS A 275 -8.00 -12.78 1.62
CA CYS A 275 -8.71 -11.49 1.56
C CYS A 275 -10.11 -11.60 2.15
N GLN A 276 -10.89 -12.61 1.73
CA GLN A 276 -12.24 -12.82 2.23
C GLN A 276 -12.25 -13.08 3.74
N LEU A 277 -11.27 -13.82 4.23
CA LEU A 277 -11.11 -14.10 5.65
C LEU A 277 -10.85 -12.83 6.45
N GLY A 278 -9.96 -11.95 5.97
CA GLY A 278 -9.70 -10.66 6.59
C GLY A 278 -10.92 -9.75 6.60
N VAL A 279 -11.74 -9.75 5.54
CA VAL A 279 -12.98 -8.96 5.47
C VAL A 279 -14.05 -9.50 6.43
N SER A 280 -14.12 -10.82 6.62
CA SER A 280 -15.26 -11.47 7.29
C SER A 280 -15.02 -11.76 8.76
N ALA A 281 -13.78 -11.68 9.26
CA ALA A 281 -13.44 -11.93 10.65
C ALA A 281 -12.24 -11.11 11.13
N THR A 282 -12.20 -10.87 12.45
CA THR A 282 -11.04 -10.34 13.15
C THR A 282 -10.10 -11.49 13.52
N LEU A 283 -8.91 -11.50 12.93
CA LEU A 283 -7.90 -12.53 13.11
C LEU A 283 -6.95 -12.16 14.25
N LYS A 284 -6.57 -13.16 15.06
CA LYS A 284 -5.53 -13.00 16.08
C LYS A 284 -4.16 -12.91 15.41
N ASN A 285 -3.23 -12.15 15.99
CA ASN A 285 -1.86 -12.00 15.46
C ASN A 285 -1.14 -13.36 15.26
N THR A 286 -1.43 -14.34 16.11
CA THR A 286 -0.91 -15.72 15.99
C THR A 286 -1.27 -16.43 14.68
N LEU A 287 -2.28 -15.95 13.96
CA LEU A 287 -2.69 -16.45 12.64
C LEU A 287 -2.32 -15.48 11.53
N LEU A 288 -2.44 -14.18 11.80
CA LEU A 288 -2.20 -13.11 10.84
C LEU A 288 -0.72 -13.03 10.44
N GLU A 289 0.20 -13.06 11.41
CA GLU A 289 1.64 -12.94 11.15
C GLU A 289 2.17 -14.11 10.30
N PRO A 290 1.91 -15.39 10.63
CA PRO A 290 2.37 -16.50 9.79
C PRO A 290 1.78 -16.49 8.37
N LEU A 291 0.55 -15.98 8.20
CA LEU A 291 -0.04 -15.82 6.88
C LEU A 291 0.69 -14.75 6.07
N MET A 292 0.91 -13.56 6.65
CA MET A 292 1.62 -12.46 5.98
C MET A 292 3.06 -12.85 5.65
N GLU A 293 3.77 -13.52 6.56
CA GLU A 293 5.11 -14.04 6.31
C GLU A 293 5.13 -15.07 5.19
N ALA A 294 4.22 -16.04 5.20
CA ALA A 294 4.15 -17.06 4.15
C ALA A 294 3.82 -16.45 2.78
N MET A 295 3.00 -15.39 2.74
CA MET A 295 2.69 -14.66 1.51
C MET A 295 3.93 -14.00 0.91
N CYS A 296 4.75 -13.32 1.73
CA CYS A 296 5.95 -12.62 1.26
C CYS A 296 7.11 -13.57 0.97
N GLN A 297 7.29 -14.63 1.77
CA GLN A 297 8.41 -15.56 1.61
C GLN A 297 8.33 -16.41 0.33
N HIS A 298 7.12 -16.74 -0.13
CA HIS A 298 6.90 -17.68 -1.23
C HIS A 298 6.25 -17.02 -2.46
N VAL A 299 6.28 -15.68 -2.55
CA VAL A 299 5.66 -14.96 -3.66
C VAL A 299 6.42 -15.19 -4.97
N ASN A 300 5.68 -15.56 -6.01
CA ASN A 300 6.18 -15.60 -7.37
C ASN A 300 6.29 -14.18 -7.95
N ALA A 301 7.31 -13.92 -8.77
CA ALA A 301 7.58 -12.59 -9.31
C ALA A 301 6.39 -12.00 -10.10
N GLU A 302 5.60 -12.84 -10.77
CA GLU A 302 4.40 -12.45 -11.51
C GLU A 302 3.22 -12.06 -10.61
N MET A 303 3.24 -12.47 -9.33
CA MET A 303 2.13 -12.32 -8.39
C MET A 303 2.37 -11.25 -7.32
N ILE A 304 3.46 -10.47 -7.43
CA ILE A 304 3.84 -9.44 -6.45
C ILE A 304 2.70 -8.43 -6.25
N GLN A 305 2.05 -7.99 -7.33
CA GLN A 305 0.95 -7.01 -7.23
C GLN A 305 -0.27 -7.56 -6.49
N GLN A 306 -0.64 -8.81 -6.75
CA GLN A 306 -1.76 -9.50 -6.14
C GLN A 306 -1.48 -9.76 -4.66
N MET A 307 -0.24 -10.11 -4.33
CA MET A 307 0.22 -10.27 -2.96
C MET A 307 0.16 -8.93 -2.20
N LEU A 308 0.72 -7.84 -2.76
CA LEU A 308 0.65 -6.50 -2.16
C LEU A 308 -0.79 -6.00 -2.00
N GLY A 309 -1.65 -6.26 -2.98
CA GLY A 309 -3.09 -5.97 -2.90
C GLY A 309 -3.77 -6.73 -1.76
N CYS A 310 -3.44 -8.02 -1.59
CA CYS A 310 -3.93 -8.83 -0.47
C CYS A 310 -3.44 -8.28 0.88
N LEU A 311 -2.18 -7.87 1.00
CA LEU A 311 -1.66 -7.23 2.21
C LEU A 311 -2.38 -5.91 2.50
N ALA A 312 -2.63 -5.07 1.49
CA ALA A 312 -3.38 -3.82 1.68
C ALA A 312 -4.80 -4.06 2.20
N VAL A 313 -5.48 -5.11 1.72
CA VAL A 313 -6.78 -5.53 2.26
C VAL A 313 -6.67 -5.99 3.71
N LEU A 314 -5.64 -6.76 4.07
CA LEU A 314 -5.41 -7.20 5.45
C LEU A 314 -5.12 -6.01 6.38
N CYS A 315 -4.22 -5.10 5.99
CA CYS A 315 -3.91 -3.89 6.76
C CYS A 315 -5.17 -3.07 7.04
N ARG A 316 -6.03 -2.89 6.02
CA ARG A 316 -7.30 -2.18 6.15
C ARG A 316 -8.30 -2.88 7.07
N THR A 317 -8.50 -4.18 6.85
CA THR A 317 -9.59 -4.92 7.52
C THR A 317 -9.25 -5.30 8.96
N GLN A 318 -7.97 -5.55 9.24
CA GLN A 318 -7.48 -5.90 10.57
C GLN A 318 -6.95 -4.69 11.37
N ASN A 319 -7.01 -3.48 10.81
CA ASN A 319 -6.49 -2.25 11.42
C ASN A 319 -5.02 -2.39 11.87
N ILE A 320 -4.17 -2.93 10.99
CA ILE A 320 -2.76 -3.16 11.27
C ILE A 320 -2.04 -1.82 11.23
N LYS A 321 -1.53 -1.35 12.38
CA LYS A 321 -0.76 -0.11 12.47
C LYS A 321 0.73 -0.28 12.19
N GLN A 322 1.26 -1.49 12.40
CA GLN A 322 2.66 -1.80 12.20
C GLN A 322 2.77 -3.21 11.65
N LEU A 323 3.54 -3.38 10.56
CA LEU A 323 3.80 -4.69 9.98
C LEU A 323 4.73 -5.51 10.88
N PRO A 324 4.62 -6.85 10.87
CA PRO A 324 5.65 -7.69 11.47
C PRO A 324 7.01 -7.41 10.81
N GLY A 325 8.07 -7.26 11.59
CA GLY A 325 9.38 -6.83 11.07
C GLY A 325 9.88 -7.69 9.91
N LYS A 326 9.72 -9.02 10.00
CA LYS A 326 10.07 -9.95 8.93
C LYS A 326 9.29 -9.70 7.63
N VAL A 327 8.00 -9.38 7.73
CA VAL A 327 7.16 -9.06 6.56
C VAL A 327 7.64 -7.75 5.92
N MET A 328 7.95 -6.73 6.72
CA MET A 328 8.50 -5.47 6.22
C MET A 328 9.80 -5.69 5.45
N PHE A 329 10.78 -6.38 6.02
CA PHE A 329 12.04 -6.69 5.34
C PHE A 329 11.81 -7.47 4.04
N GLN A 330 10.94 -8.48 4.07
CA GLN A 330 10.63 -9.26 2.88
C GLN A 330 9.97 -8.42 1.78
N ILE A 331 9.08 -7.48 2.11
CA ILE A 331 8.48 -6.55 1.12
C ILE A 331 9.57 -5.70 0.47
N CYS A 332 10.48 -5.11 1.26
CA CYS A 332 11.58 -4.31 0.74
C CYS A 332 12.56 -5.13 -0.11
N ALA A 333 12.71 -6.42 0.18
CA ALA A 333 13.54 -7.34 -0.61
C ALA A 333 12.93 -7.73 -1.97
N LEU A 334 11.66 -7.43 -2.24
CA LEU A 334 11.00 -7.87 -3.47
C LEU A 334 11.54 -7.13 -4.70
N PRO A 335 11.80 -7.85 -5.80
CA PRO A 335 12.24 -7.22 -7.04
C PRO A 335 11.13 -6.33 -7.59
N LYS A 336 11.49 -5.11 -8.02
CA LYS A 336 10.55 -4.13 -8.61
C LYS A 336 9.36 -3.78 -7.70
N VAL A 337 9.56 -3.80 -6.37
CA VAL A 337 8.52 -3.45 -5.40
C VAL A 337 8.00 -2.03 -5.59
N LEU A 338 8.89 -1.05 -5.85
CA LEU A 338 8.52 0.35 -6.08
C LEU A 338 7.57 0.51 -7.28
N ILE A 339 7.92 -0.11 -8.41
CA ILE A 339 7.08 -0.10 -9.62
C ILE A 339 5.73 -0.76 -9.33
N SER A 340 5.73 -1.89 -8.62
CA SER A 340 4.50 -2.63 -8.28
C SER A 340 3.59 -1.81 -7.35
N LEU A 341 4.15 -1.17 -6.33
CA LEU A 341 3.43 -0.27 -5.42
C LEU A 341 2.90 0.96 -6.17
N ALA A 342 3.70 1.56 -7.05
CA ALA A 342 3.27 2.70 -7.86
C ALA A 342 2.10 2.33 -8.79
N GLN A 343 2.16 1.17 -9.46
CA GLN A 343 1.04 0.68 -10.29
C GLN A 343 -0.20 0.34 -9.45
N LEU A 344 -0.01 -0.26 -8.27
CA LEU A 344 -1.11 -0.57 -7.36
C LEU A 344 -1.77 0.71 -6.82
N SER A 345 -0.99 1.74 -6.49
CA SER A 345 -1.50 3.04 -6.00
C SER A 345 -2.41 3.75 -6.99
N LYS A 346 -2.21 3.52 -8.29
CA LYS A 346 -3.06 4.09 -9.36
C LYS A 346 -4.39 3.36 -9.51
N SER A 347 -4.45 2.08 -9.16
CA SER A 347 -5.61 1.22 -9.39
C SER A 347 -6.44 0.98 -8.13
N HIS A 348 -5.82 1.01 -6.95
CA HIS A 348 -6.42 0.66 -5.66
C HIS A 348 -5.92 1.57 -4.54
N ASN A 349 -6.72 1.70 -3.47
CA ASN A 349 -6.29 2.41 -2.27
C ASN A 349 -5.30 1.54 -1.46
N ILE A 350 -4.03 1.95 -1.46
CA ILE A 350 -2.94 1.31 -0.70
C ILE A 350 -2.57 2.07 0.59
N THR A 351 -3.32 3.11 0.93
CA THR A 351 -3.10 3.97 2.11
C THR A 351 -2.91 3.14 3.40
N PRO A 352 -3.72 2.10 3.69
CA PRO A 352 -3.54 1.30 4.91
C PRO A 352 -2.23 0.51 4.94
N LEU A 353 -1.74 0.05 3.77
CA LEU A 353 -0.46 -0.64 3.69
C LEU A 353 0.69 0.35 3.92
N LEU A 354 0.63 1.53 3.29
CA LEU A 354 1.64 2.58 3.46
C LEU A 354 1.68 3.11 4.90
N ALA A 355 0.52 3.26 5.55
CA ALA A 355 0.42 3.67 6.94
C ALA A 355 1.08 2.66 7.90
N ALA A 356 1.00 1.36 7.59
CA ALA A 356 1.64 0.31 8.38
C ALA A 356 3.13 0.10 8.05
N LEU A 357 3.54 0.44 6.81
CA LEU A 357 4.88 0.22 6.29
C LEU A 357 5.82 1.38 6.57
N LEU A 358 5.43 2.62 6.23
CA LEU A 358 6.33 3.77 6.19
C LEU A 358 6.88 4.17 7.57
N PRO A 359 6.05 4.40 8.61
CA PRO A 359 6.57 4.72 9.95
C PRO A 359 7.47 3.61 10.51
N HIS A 360 7.10 2.35 10.29
CA HIS A 360 7.90 1.21 10.75
C HIS A 360 9.24 1.15 10.03
N LEU A 361 9.24 1.29 8.71
CA LEU A 361 10.45 1.32 7.88
C LEU A 361 11.37 2.46 8.29
N THR A 362 10.84 3.64 8.59
CA THR A 362 11.63 4.80 9.04
C THR A 362 12.32 4.52 10.37
N THR A 363 11.59 4.04 11.39
CA THR A 363 12.20 3.73 12.68
C THR A 363 13.25 2.61 12.56
N THR A 364 12.97 1.57 11.77
CA THR A 364 13.93 0.47 11.59
C THR A 364 15.14 0.90 10.75
N ALA A 365 14.98 1.77 9.76
CA ALA A 365 16.09 2.30 8.97
C ALA A 365 17.05 3.14 9.82
N ILE A 366 16.53 3.97 10.74
CA ILE A 366 17.38 4.73 11.68
C ILE A 366 18.10 3.76 12.62
N ASN A 367 17.36 2.84 13.24
CA ASN A 367 17.96 1.89 14.19
C ASN A 367 19.03 1.00 13.54
N ALA A 368 18.89 0.68 12.24
CA ALA A 368 19.88 -0.10 11.50
C ALA A 368 21.24 0.60 11.36
N GLU A 369 21.26 1.92 11.36
CA GLU A 369 22.47 2.73 11.27
C GLU A 369 23.08 3.02 12.65
N VAL A 370 22.22 3.08 13.67
CA VAL A 370 22.62 3.36 15.06
C VAL A 370 23.11 2.11 15.79
N SER A 371 22.52 0.94 15.50
CA SER A 371 22.87 -0.32 16.15
C SER A 371 23.48 -1.30 15.15
N GLU A 372 24.67 -1.83 15.47
CA GLU A 372 25.33 -2.87 14.66
C GLU A 372 24.61 -4.23 14.72
N GLU A 373 23.65 -4.40 15.63
CA GLU A 373 22.96 -5.66 15.94
C GLU A 373 21.54 -5.76 15.37
N ILE A 374 21.25 -5.20 14.20
CA ILE A 374 19.99 -5.56 13.51
C ILE A 374 20.16 -6.92 12.84
N GLU A 375 19.54 -7.94 13.43
CA GLU A 375 19.39 -9.24 12.80
C GLU A 375 18.43 -9.13 11.61
N PHE A 376 19.00 -9.01 10.42
CA PHE A 376 18.24 -9.15 9.19
C PHE A 376 17.69 -10.59 9.08
N PRO A 377 16.39 -10.76 8.79
CA PRO A 377 15.82 -12.08 8.57
C PRO A 377 16.58 -12.86 7.48
N GLU A 378 16.66 -14.18 7.62
CA GLU A 378 17.29 -15.06 6.63
C GLU A 378 16.79 -14.76 5.20
N GLY A 379 17.72 -14.50 4.27
CA GLY A 379 17.42 -14.16 2.87
C GLY A 379 17.31 -12.67 2.55
N CYS A 380 17.35 -11.78 3.56
CA CYS A 380 17.25 -10.32 3.38
C CYS A 380 18.59 -9.60 3.68
N LYS A 381 19.71 -10.07 3.10
CA LYS A 381 21.04 -9.46 3.35
C LYS A 381 21.23 -8.18 2.51
N GLU A 382 21.83 -7.15 3.11
CA GLU A 382 22.28 -5.91 2.45
C GLU A 382 21.16 -5.07 1.80
N LEU A 383 19.99 -4.97 2.45
CA LEU A 383 18.94 -4.06 1.99
C LEU A 383 19.25 -2.63 2.40
N ASP A 384 19.33 -1.73 1.42
CA ASP A 384 19.32 -0.29 1.67
C ASP A 384 17.88 0.17 1.96
N LEU A 385 17.54 0.16 3.25
CA LEU A 385 16.22 0.58 3.75
C LEU A 385 15.96 2.06 3.51
N ILE A 386 17.00 2.89 3.55
CA ILE A 386 16.93 4.33 3.37
C ILE A 386 16.66 4.65 1.89
N ALA A 387 17.33 3.98 0.96
CA ALA A 387 17.02 4.09 -0.47
C ALA A 387 15.60 3.60 -0.78
N SER A 388 15.15 2.53 -0.13
CA SER A 388 13.77 2.03 -0.27
C SER A 388 12.75 3.05 0.20
N LEU A 389 12.96 3.64 1.39
CA LEU A 389 12.14 4.72 1.95
C LEU A 389 12.10 5.94 1.01
N THR A 390 13.29 6.37 0.54
CA THR A 390 13.42 7.50 -0.39
C THR A 390 12.69 7.23 -1.71
N GLY A 391 12.81 6.03 -2.26
CA GLY A 391 12.12 5.62 -3.49
C GLY A 391 10.60 5.68 -3.34
N ILE A 392 10.05 5.13 -2.24
CA ILE A 392 8.61 5.18 -1.96
C ILE A 392 8.15 6.63 -1.84
N LEU A 393 8.86 7.44 -1.06
CA LEU A 393 8.54 8.85 -0.83
C LEU A 393 8.75 9.75 -2.06
N ARG A 394 9.39 9.27 -3.14
CA ARG A 394 9.54 10.04 -4.39
C ARG A 394 8.53 9.62 -5.45
N GLU A 395 8.30 8.33 -5.62
CA GLU A 395 7.51 7.79 -6.74
C GLU A 395 6.03 7.61 -6.43
N ILE A 396 5.67 7.42 -5.16
CA ILE A 396 4.30 7.06 -4.76
C ILE A 396 3.58 8.29 -4.19
N HIS A 397 2.28 8.40 -4.47
CA HIS A 397 1.42 9.39 -3.81
C HIS A 397 1.05 8.88 -2.42
N VAL A 398 1.39 9.65 -1.39
CA VAL A 398 1.16 9.33 0.02
C VAL A 398 0.26 10.40 0.61
N GLU A 399 -0.75 9.98 1.38
CA GLU A 399 -1.66 10.91 2.04
C GLU A 399 -0.96 11.71 3.15
N SER A 400 -1.38 12.97 3.34
CA SER A 400 -0.72 13.93 4.25
C SER A 400 -0.53 13.38 5.67
N HIS A 401 -1.53 12.70 6.24
CA HIS A 401 -1.44 12.15 7.60
C HIS A 401 -0.32 11.09 7.75
N ILE A 402 -0.11 10.23 6.75
CA ILE A 402 0.96 9.23 6.77
C ILE A 402 2.32 9.90 6.63
N VAL A 403 2.40 10.92 5.78
CA VAL A 403 3.64 11.71 5.64
C VAL A 403 3.99 12.35 6.97
N VAL A 404 3.01 12.92 7.67
CA VAL A 404 3.21 13.53 9.00
C VAL A 404 3.74 12.50 10.00
N ASP A 405 3.13 11.31 10.07
CA ASP A 405 3.60 10.26 10.98
C ASP A 405 4.99 9.74 10.62
N THR A 406 5.28 9.57 9.33
CA THR A 406 6.59 9.13 8.82
C THR A 406 7.68 10.15 9.14
N ALA A 407 7.42 11.42 8.89
CA ALA A 407 8.37 12.50 9.16
C ALA A 407 8.53 12.75 10.68
N ARG A 408 7.49 12.53 11.48
CA ARG A 408 7.60 12.53 12.95
C ARG A 408 8.53 11.41 13.44
N CYS A 409 8.34 10.18 12.94
CA CYS A 409 9.23 9.06 13.24
C CYS A 409 10.68 9.34 12.81
N LEU A 410 10.87 10.02 11.68
CA LEU A 410 12.21 10.40 11.18
C LEU A 410 12.89 11.41 12.12
N LEU A 411 12.20 12.50 12.48
CA LEU A 411 12.73 13.54 13.35
C LEU A 411 13.02 12.99 14.75
N HIS A 412 12.05 12.32 15.37
CA HIS A 412 12.21 11.76 16.71
C HIS A 412 13.30 10.68 16.73
N GLY A 413 13.36 9.82 15.70
CA GLY A 413 14.40 8.80 15.60
C GLY A 413 15.79 9.41 15.45
N TYR A 414 15.95 10.46 14.63
CA TYR A 414 17.21 11.17 14.47
C TYR A 414 17.68 11.83 15.78
N VAL A 415 16.81 12.61 16.42
CA VAL A 415 17.15 13.31 17.66
C VAL A 415 17.45 12.31 18.78
N SER A 416 16.65 11.24 18.93
CA SER A 416 16.90 10.19 19.91
C SER A 416 18.26 9.53 19.69
N ALA A 417 18.56 9.15 18.45
CA ALA A 417 19.85 8.57 18.09
C ALA A 417 21.02 9.49 18.49
N CYS A 418 20.91 10.79 18.21
CA CYS A 418 21.94 11.76 18.59
C CYS A 418 22.07 11.95 20.10
N THR A 419 20.95 11.94 20.86
CA THR A 419 20.97 12.08 22.32
C THR A 419 21.51 10.86 23.04
N ASP A 420 21.41 9.67 22.42
CA ASP A 420 21.88 8.40 23.00
C ASP A 420 23.42 8.26 22.98
N GLY A 421 24.15 9.34 22.70
CA GLY A 421 25.60 9.41 22.84
C GLY A 421 26.39 8.87 21.65
N LEU A 422 25.82 8.88 20.44
CA LEU A 422 26.55 8.53 19.21
C LEU A 422 27.83 9.38 19.04
N ASP A 423 28.91 8.73 18.63
CA ASP A 423 30.16 9.40 18.24
C ASP A 423 29.92 10.40 17.09
N ASP A 424 30.73 11.46 17.02
CA ASP A 424 30.61 12.52 16.00
C ASP A 424 30.68 11.96 14.57
N ASP A 425 31.52 10.95 14.32
CA ASP A 425 31.65 10.33 12.99
C ASP A 425 30.40 9.53 12.60
N ARG A 426 29.87 8.72 13.52
CA ARG A 426 28.63 7.95 13.27
C ARG A 426 27.41 8.85 13.09
N ARG A 427 27.36 9.98 13.81
CA ARG A 427 26.32 11.00 13.59
C ARG A 427 26.41 11.62 12.19
N ARG A 428 27.64 11.88 11.71
CA ARG A 428 27.85 12.40 10.35
C ARG A 428 27.40 11.41 9.28
N ASP A 429 27.74 10.13 9.45
CA ASP A 429 27.32 9.07 8.53
C ASP A 429 25.80 8.92 8.48
N LEU A 430 25.15 8.91 9.66
CA LEU A 430 23.69 8.87 9.77
C LEU A 430 23.05 10.07 9.06
N ARG A 431 23.59 11.28 9.28
CA ARG A 431 23.14 12.52 8.65
C ARG A 431 23.25 12.45 7.12
N GLU A 432 24.38 11.99 6.59
CA GLU A 432 24.58 11.86 5.15
C GLU A 432 23.60 10.88 4.51
N LYS A 433 23.31 9.77 5.20
CA LYS A 433 22.34 8.77 4.72
C LYS A 433 20.90 9.25 4.79
N ILE A 434 20.51 9.98 5.85
CA ILE A 434 19.13 10.45 6.04
C ILE A 434 18.80 11.70 5.20
N ALA A 435 19.80 12.53 4.90
CA ALA A 435 19.58 13.79 4.16
C ALA A 435 18.74 13.65 2.86
N PRO A 436 18.94 12.63 1.99
CA PRO A 436 18.08 12.40 0.82
C PRO A 436 16.60 12.19 1.14
N VAL A 437 16.27 11.55 2.28
CA VAL A 437 14.89 11.34 2.74
C VAL A 437 14.29 12.67 3.17
N VAL A 438 15.02 13.42 4.01
CA VAL A 438 14.60 14.73 4.53
C VAL A 438 14.35 15.72 3.40
N GLN A 439 15.27 15.81 2.44
CA GLN A 439 15.12 16.66 1.26
C GLN A 439 13.94 16.24 0.38
N SER A 440 13.64 14.93 0.30
CA SER A 440 12.48 14.46 -0.46
C SER A 440 11.16 14.83 0.21
N LEU A 441 11.11 14.78 1.55
CA LEU A 441 9.96 15.21 2.34
C LEU A 441 9.74 16.72 2.25
N GLU A 442 10.78 17.53 2.39
CA GLU A 442 10.70 19.00 2.29
C GLU A 442 10.23 19.45 0.90
N ARG A 443 10.79 18.88 -0.17
CA ARG A 443 10.42 19.26 -1.55
C ARG A 443 9.00 18.87 -1.94
N ARG A 444 8.50 17.70 -1.47
CA ARG A 444 7.17 17.19 -1.86
C ARG A 444 6.07 17.56 -0.88
N PHE A 445 6.41 17.73 0.40
CA PHE A 445 5.45 17.89 1.50
C PHE A 445 5.92 18.95 2.52
N PRO A 446 6.15 20.21 2.08
CA PRO A 446 6.68 21.27 2.96
C PRO A 446 5.77 21.54 4.17
N GLU A 447 4.45 21.57 3.97
CA GLU A 447 3.47 21.82 5.04
C GLU A 447 3.53 20.76 6.16
N ALA A 448 3.77 19.50 5.79
CA ALA A 448 3.88 18.42 6.77
C ALA A 448 5.17 18.58 7.61
N MET A 449 6.28 18.97 6.98
CA MET A 449 7.54 19.22 7.68
C MET A 449 7.43 20.42 8.63
N ASP A 450 6.81 21.52 8.18
CA ASP A 450 6.57 22.70 9.01
C ASP A 450 5.75 22.37 10.25
N PHE A 451 4.63 21.65 10.07
CA PHE A 451 3.78 21.22 11.17
C PHE A 451 4.52 20.36 12.21
N ILE A 452 5.41 19.47 11.77
CA ILE A 452 6.15 18.58 12.67
C ILE A 452 7.22 19.33 13.43
N LEU A 453 7.95 20.23 12.77
CA LEU A 453 8.94 21.07 13.43
C LEU A 453 8.29 21.94 14.51
N GLU A 454 7.15 22.57 14.20
CA GLU A 454 6.41 23.38 15.17
C GLU A 454 5.92 22.53 16.35
N SER A 455 5.31 21.39 16.06
CA SER A 455 4.80 20.48 17.09
C SER A 455 5.93 19.98 18.01
N TYR A 456 7.08 19.59 17.44
CA TYR A 456 8.20 19.05 18.19
C TYR A 456 8.92 20.14 19.01
N LEU A 457 9.11 21.34 18.47
CA LEU A 457 9.72 22.46 19.20
C LEU A 457 8.84 22.97 20.33
N ALA A 458 7.51 22.91 20.18
CA ALA A 458 6.58 23.23 21.27
C ALA A 458 6.67 22.24 22.43
N GLU A 459 7.06 20.99 22.18
CA GLU A 459 7.19 19.93 23.18
C GLU A 459 8.56 19.88 23.86
N VAL A 460 9.62 20.44 23.25
CA VAL A 460 11.01 20.26 23.69
C VAL A 460 11.57 21.49 24.40
N GLU A 461 11.83 21.34 25.70
CA GLU A 461 12.50 22.36 26.54
C GLU A 461 14.04 22.19 26.61
N ASP A 462 14.55 21.04 26.18
CA ASP A 462 15.96 20.64 26.34
C ASP A 462 16.87 21.25 25.26
N GLN A 463 17.94 21.96 25.68
CA GLN A 463 18.83 22.71 24.78
C GLN A 463 19.60 21.79 23.83
N ASP A 464 20.01 20.60 24.28
CA ASP A 464 20.76 19.65 23.46
C ASP A 464 19.88 19.10 22.33
N LYS A 465 18.61 18.80 22.62
CA LYS A 465 17.63 18.36 21.61
C LYS A 465 17.35 19.46 20.60
N GLN A 466 17.26 20.72 21.03
CA GLN A 466 17.10 21.86 20.12
C GLN A 466 18.27 21.98 19.16
N GLN A 467 19.51 21.73 19.60
CA GLN A 467 20.69 21.70 18.73
C GLN A 467 20.61 20.59 17.67
N TYR A 468 20.14 19.39 18.03
CA TYR A 468 19.97 18.30 17.05
C TYR A 468 18.82 18.56 16.07
N VAL A 469 17.75 19.25 16.49
CA VAL A 469 16.71 19.73 15.56
C VAL A 469 17.30 20.75 14.58
N GLN A 470 18.18 21.66 15.03
CA GLN A 470 18.88 22.58 14.13
C GLN A 470 19.74 21.83 13.10
N ASP A 471 20.48 20.82 13.54
CA ASP A 471 21.25 19.98 12.63
C ASP A 471 20.35 19.22 11.64
N PHE A 472 19.21 18.69 12.08
CA PHE A 472 18.23 18.08 11.19
C PHE A 472 17.68 19.04 10.13
N VAL A 473 17.35 20.26 10.55
CA VAL A 473 16.88 21.33 9.66
C VAL A 473 17.97 21.76 8.66
N SER A 474 19.24 21.71 9.05
CA SER A 474 20.37 22.04 8.18
C SER A 474 20.46 21.12 6.94
N MET A 475 19.77 19.98 6.95
CA MET A 475 19.73 19.06 5.81
C MET A 475 18.79 19.53 4.68
N TYR A 476 17.99 20.57 4.91
CA TYR A 476 16.98 21.06 3.96
C TYR A 476 17.66 21.77 2.78
N SER A 477 17.08 21.65 1.58
CA SER A 477 17.69 22.24 0.37
C SER A 477 17.56 23.77 0.27
N GLY A 478 16.69 24.41 1.08
CA GLY A 478 16.49 25.86 1.14
C GLY A 478 16.98 26.48 2.45
N GLY A 479 18.26 26.27 2.77
CA GLY A 479 18.89 26.32 4.10
C GLY A 479 18.67 27.56 5.01
N MET A 480 17.93 28.58 4.57
CA MET A 480 17.57 29.72 5.41
C MET A 480 16.13 29.68 5.92
N LYS A 481 15.18 29.07 5.20
CA LYS A 481 13.73 29.10 5.52
C LYS A 481 13.43 28.57 6.92
N HIS A 482 14.08 27.47 7.28
CA HIS A 482 13.76 26.76 8.52
C HIS A 482 14.79 27.03 9.63
N GLN A 483 15.79 27.89 9.41
CA GLN A 483 16.78 28.25 10.43
C GLN A 483 16.07 28.65 11.73
N LEU A 484 16.39 27.96 12.83
CA LEU A 484 15.73 28.20 14.10
C LEU A 484 16.26 29.49 14.72
N LEU A 485 15.34 30.28 15.28
CA LEU A 485 15.66 31.43 16.12
C LEU A 485 15.70 30.95 17.58
N PRO A 486 16.88 30.84 18.20
CA PRO A 486 17.02 30.33 19.57
C PRO A 486 16.23 31.15 20.60
N GLU A 487 16.03 32.44 20.31
CA GLU A 487 15.29 33.37 21.16
C GLU A 487 13.76 33.23 21.04
N ALA A 488 13.27 32.63 19.95
CA ALA A 488 11.85 32.48 19.64
C ALA A 488 11.34 31.03 19.72
N ASN A 489 12.25 30.05 19.84
CA ASN A 489 11.96 28.60 19.80
C ASN A 489 11.15 28.15 18.55
N THR A 490 11.25 28.91 17.45
CA THR A 490 10.51 28.64 16.21
C THR A 490 11.40 28.87 14.98
N SER A 491 11.01 28.33 13.83
CA SER A 491 11.73 28.55 12.56
C SER A 491 11.64 30.00 12.09
N LEU A 492 12.60 30.46 11.28
CA LEU A 492 12.63 31.83 10.74
C LEU A 492 11.36 32.16 9.95
N VAL A 493 10.89 31.25 9.08
CA VAL A 493 9.62 31.38 8.33
C VAL A 493 8.41 31.56 9.26
N LEU A 494 8.29 30.73 10.29
CA LEU A 494 7.17 30.83 11.24
C LEU A 494 7.29 32.08 12.09
N SER A 495 8.50 32.41 12.54
CA SER A 495 8.76 33.60 13.36
C SER A 495 8.42 34.88 12.61
N LEU A 496 8.69 34.95 11.31
CA LEU A 496 8.28 36.08 10.46
C LEU A 496 6.76 36.24 10.42
N ASN A 497 5.98 35.16 10.46
CA ASN A 497 4.51 35.18 10.37
C ASN A 497 3.79 34.93 11.71
N HIS A 498 4.53 34.91 12.82
CA HIS A 498 4.03 34.54 14.14
C HIS A 498 2.99 35.54 14.66
N ALA A 499 2.01 35.10 15.47
CA ALA A 499 0.96 35.99 16.01
C ALA A 499 1.52 37.08 16.94
N ASN A 500 2.53 36.76 17.76
CA ASN A 500 3.21 37.70 18.64
C ASN A 500 4.13 38.67 17.86
N PRO A 501 3.92 40.00 17.95
CA PRO A 501 4.75 40.99 17.25
C PRO A 501 6.22 41.01 17.69
N ASP A 502 6.54 40.65 18.94
CA ASP A 502 7.95 40.64 19.40
C ASP A 502 8.75 39.54 18.69
N VAL A 503 8.13 38.39 18.43
CA VAL A 503 8.73 37.27 17.68
C VAL A 503 8.97 37.67 16.22
N ARG A 504 7.99 38.35 15.59
CA ARG A 504 8.17 38.90 14.24
C ARG A 504 9.32 39.91 14.18
N ARG A 505 9.45 40.77 15.19
CA ARG A 505 10.55 41.75 15.28
C ARG A 505 11.91 41.07 15.40
N MET A 506 12.04 40.05 16.25
CA MET A 506 13.28 39.27 16.38
C MET A 506 13.68 38.62 15.06
N ALA A 507 12.71 38.05 14.33
CA ALA A 507 12.95 37.46 13.01
C ALA A 507 13.47 38.47 11.99
N VAL A 508 12.88 39.68 11.94
CA VAL A 508 13.35 40.76 11.06
C VAL A 508 14.76 41.23 11.44
N ASN A 509 15.06 41.38 12.73
CA ASN A 509 16.39 41.75 13.20
C ASN A 509 17.45 40.70 12.85
N HIS A 510 17.08 39.43 12.91
CA HIS A 510 17.97 38.35 12.50
C HIS A 510 18.29 38.41 11.01
N ILE A 511 17.28 38.66 10.16
CA ILE A 511 17.50 38.91 8.73
C ILE A 511 18.40 40.13 8.51
N HIS A 512 18.20 41.21 9.27
CA HIS A 512 19.04 42.40 9.18
C HIS A 512 20.52 42.08 9.48
N ASN A 513 20.79 41.30 10.53
CA ASN A 513 22.15 40.89 10.88
C ASN A 513 22.78 40.00 9.79
N LEU A 514 21.99 39.11 9.17
CA LEU A 514 22.47 38.26 8.07
C LEU A 514 22.79 39.07 6.80
N ILE A 515 21.99 40.09 6.48
CA ILE A 515 22.28 41.02 5.38
C ILE A 515 23.61 41.75 5.65
N GLN A 516 23.83 42.24 6.87
CA GLN A 516 25.08 42.91 7.23
C GLN A 516 26.31 41.99 7.13
N GLN A 517 26.12 40.68 7.27
CA GLN A 517 27.17 39.67 7.12
C GLN A 517 27.41 39.25 5.65
N GLY A 518 26.68 39.82 4.69
CA GLY A 518 26.87 39.57 3.25
C GLY A 518 26.11 38.35 2.71
N GLY A 519 25.06 37.88 3.41
CA GLY A 519 24.23 36.78 2.93
C GLY A 519 23.31 37.18 1.76
N GLU A 520 23.22 36.33 0.74
CA GLU A 520 22.21 36.44 -0.31
C GLU A 520 20.83 36.00 0.23
N LEU A 521 19.78 36.79 -0.04
CA LEU A 521 18.42 36.51 0.42
C LEU A 521 17.59 35.79 -0.64
N GLU A 522 16.99 34.67 -0.27
CA GLU A 522 16.02 33.96 -1.12
C GLU A 522 14.75 34.82 -1.41
N PRO A 523 14.06 34.61 -2.55
CA PRO A 523 12.87 35.38 -2.94
C PRO A 523 11.74 35.38 -1.89
N PHE A 524 11.61 34.30 -1.12
CA PHE A 524 10.62 34.20 -0.06
C PHE A 524 10.82 35.24 1.05
N PHE A 525 12.07 35.53 1.43
CA PHE A 525 12.36 36.54 2.45
C PHE A 525 12.07 37.95 1.93
N GLN A 526 12.24 38.18 0.63
CA GLN A 526 11.88 39.46 0.01
C GLN A 526 10.37 39.72 0.15
N GLU A 527 9.55 38.71 -0.13
CA GLU A 527 8.09 38.81 -0.01
C GLU A 527 7.65 38.96 1.46
N SER A 528 8.28 38.23 2.37
CA SER A 528 8.03 38.33 3.82
C SER A 528 8.39 39.72 4.38
N LEU A 529 9.56 40.27 4.02
CA LEU A 529 9.96 41.63 4.41
C LEU A 529 8.99 42.68 3.87
N LEU A 530 8.50 42.50 2.65
CA LEU A 530 7.50 43.39 2.05
C LEU A 530 6.17 43.37 2.82
N GLN A 531 5.71 42.18 3.21
CA GLN A 531 4.52 42.04 4.07
C GLN A 531 4.73 42.68 5.45
N ARG A 532 5.92 42.50 6.05
CA ARG A 532 6.26 43.08 7.36
C ARG A 532 6.43 44.60 7.31
N LEU A 533 6.70 45.20 6.14
CA LEU A 533 6.66 46.66 5.96
C LEU A 533 5.23 47.23 6.11
N GLN A 534 4.21 46.40 5.95
CA GLN A 534 2.79 46.75 6.13
C GLN A 534 2.18 46.10 7.38
N ASP A 535 3.01 45.66 8.34
CA ASP A 535 2.57 44.99 9.57
C ASP A 535 1.66 45.87 10.44
N ASP A 536 0.82 45.23 11.25
CA ASP A 536 -0.08 45.90 12.20
C ASP A 536 0.68 46.51 13.39
N SER A 537 1.84 45.95 13.74
CA SER A 537 2.69 46.44 14.82
C SER A 537 3.76 47.40 14.33
N LEU A 538 3.82 48.59 14.95
CA LEU A 538 4.82 49.61 14.66
C LEU A 538 6.24 49.16 14.98
N SER A 539 6.43 48.31 15.99
CA SER A 539 7.74 47.81 16.38
C SER A 539 8.37 46.90 15.32
N VAL A 540 7.54 46.16 14.57
CA VAL A 540 7.97 45.27 13.49
C VAL A 540 8.30 46.09 12.24
N VAL A 541 7.42 47.02 11.86
CA VAL A 541 7.67 47.96 10.76
C VAL A 541 8.97 48.73 10.98
N GLY A 542 9.21 49.16 12.22
CA GLY A 542 10.45 49.85 12.61
C GLY A 542 11.70 49.01 12.42
N ALA A 543 11.67 47.74 12.80
CA ALA A 543 12.77 46.82 12.56
C ALA A 543 13.05 46.62 11.06
N VAL A 544 12.03 46.56 10.21
CA VAL A 544 12.24 46.46 8.76
C VAL A 544 12.89 47.75 8.23
N LEU A 545 12.40 48.92 8.65
CA LEU A 545 12.95 50.22 8.22
C LEU A 545 14.41 50.45 8.66
N GLN A 546 14.88 49.77 9.72
CA GLN A 546 16.28 49.81 10.14
C GLN A 546 17.24 49.11 9.16
N ILE A 547 16.73 48.28 8.24
CA ILE A 547 17.51 47.73 7.12
C ILE A 547 17.97 48.86 6.16
N ASP A 548 17.37 50.05 6.25
CA ASP A 548 17.81 51.28 5.58
C ASP A 548 17.88 51.12 4.04
N GLU A 549 18.90 51.71 3.40
CA GLU A 549 19.05 51.80 1.94
C GLU A 549 19.18 50.41 1.28
N CYS A 550 19.67 49.40 2.01
CA CYS A 550 19.79 48.03 1.55
C CYS A 550 18.44 47.43 1.15
N LEU A 551 17.31 47.91 1.70
CA LEU A 551 15.97 47.48 1.26
C LEU A 551 15.73 47.74 -0.21
N CYS A 552 16.23 48.86 -0.75
CA CYS A 552 16.06 49.19 -2.16
C CYS A 552 16.91 48.29 -3.05
N GLU A 553 18.03 47.76 -2.57
CA GLU A 553 18.85 46.81 -3.31
C GLU A 553 18.19 45.43 -3.33
N LEU A 554 17.67 44.99 -2.17
CA LEU A 554 17.12 43.66 -1.94
C LEU A 554 15.69 43.45 -2.48
N LEU A 555 14.87 44.50 -2.53
CA LEU A 555 13.44 44.41 -2.90
C LEU A 555 13.13 45.13 -4.22
N PRO A 556 12.04 44.78 -4.93
CA PRO A 556 11.57 45.56 -6.07
C PRO A 556 11.11 46.95 -5.62
N ALA A 557 11.42 47.98 -6.42
CA ALA A 557 11.24 49.37 -6.00
C ALA A 557 9.76 49.84 -5.97
N ASP A 558 8.92 49.42 -6.92
CA ASP A 558 7.49 49.83 -6.93
C ASP A 558 6.70 49.32 -5.72
N PRO A 559 6.80 48.03 -5.33
CA PRO A 559 6.12 47.51 -4.15
C PRO A 559 6.59 48.18 -2.85
N VAL A 560 7.90 48.45 -2.72
CA VAL A 560 8.46 49.19 -1.57
C VAL A 560 7.91 50.61 -1.52
N PHE A 561 7.91 51.31 -2.65
CA PHE A 561 7.36 52.67 -2.73
C PHE A 561 5.88 52.71 -2.36
N ALA A 562 5.06 51.79 -2.89
CA ALA A 562 3.64 51.70 -2.56
C ALA A 562 3.40 51.41 -1.06
N ALA A 563 4.22 50.56 -0.45
CA ALA A 563 4.14 50.26 0.98
C ALA A 563 4.52 51.48 1.85
N LEU A 564 5.62 52.17 1.51
CA LEU A 564 6.04 53.40 2.18
C LEU A 564 5.05 54.54 1.99
N GLN A 565 4.43 54.66 0.80
CA GLN A 565 3.39 55.64 0.51
C GLN A 565 2.16 55.43 1.40
N LYS A 566 1.71 54.18 1.57
CA LYS A 566 0.64 53.83 2.52
C LYS A 566 1.01 54.20 3.96
N LEU A 567 2.26 53.92 4.38
CA LEU A 567 2.77 54.27 5.71
C LEU A 567 2.76 55.78 5.94
N LEU A 568 3.32 56.57 5.02
CA LEU A 568 3.35 58.04 5.12
C LEU A 568 1.95 58.66 5.10
N ASN A 569 1.02 58.12 4.31
CA ASN A 569 -0.37 58.57 4.30
C ASN A 569 -1.13 58.27 5.60
N LYS A 570 -0.81 57.19 6.32
CA LYS A 570 -1.40 56.88 7.63
C LYS A 570 -1.02 57.91 8.72
N ARG A 571 0.09 58.67 8.56
CA ARG A 571 0.50 59.77 9.49
C ARG A 571 -0.58 60.82 9.66
N LYS A 572 -1.40 61.07 8.63
CA LYS A 572 -2.47 62.07 8.68
C LYS A 572 -3.55 61.77 9.74
N LYS A 573 -3.52 60.61 10.43
CA LYS A 573 -4.55 60.15 11.35
C LYS A 573 -4.09 59.78 12.78
N ARG A 574 -2.79 59.75 13.10
CA ARG A 574 -2.25 59.32 14.42
C ARG A 574 -1.05 60.16 14.85
N HIS A 575 -0.99 60.56 16.12
CA HIS A 575 0.10 61.37 16.71
C HIS A 575 0.80 60.59 17.84
N GLY A 576 2.13 60.43 17.76
CA GLY A 576 3.00 59.81 18.78
C GLY A 576 4.48 59.78 18.33
N ASP A 577 5.42 59.75 19.28
CA ASP A 577 6.87 59.83 19.01
C ASP A 577 7.40 58.63 18.20
N ASP A 578 6.90 57.43 18.48
CA ASP A 578 7.27 56.20 17.74
C ASP A 578 6.93 56.31 16.24
N TRP A 579 5.83 57.00 15.91
CA TRP A 579 5.42 57.22 14.53
C TRP A 579 6.36 58.20 13.80
N GLY A 580 6.94 59.16 14.51
CA GLY A 580 7.94 60.07 13.97
C GLY A 580 9.18 59.33 13.48
N ASN A 581 9.68 58.37 14.27
CA ASN A 581 10.84 57.56 13.89
C ASN A 581 10.58 56.70 12.64
N MET A 582 9.35 56.21 12.44
CA MET A 582 8.97 55.45 11.24
C MET A 582 8.96 56.34 9.99
N VAL A 583 8.42 57.55 10.12
CA VAL A 583 8.41 58.54 9.04
C VAL A 583 9.84 58.91 8.64
N LYS A 584 10.74 59.03 9.62
CA LYS A 584 12.18 59.24 9.40
C LYS A 584 12.82 58.11 8.62
N GLY A 585 12.59 56.86 9.00
CA GLY A 585 13.07 55.69 8.25
C GLY A 585 12.54 55.66 6.81
N ALA A 586 11.22 55.85 6.62
CA ALA A 586 10.58 55.83 5.31
C ALA A 586 11.11 56.94 4.37
N ILE A 587 11.27 58.16 4.88
CA ILE A 587 11.82 59.28 4.10
C ILE A 587 13.28 59.04 3.77
N LYS A 588 14.09 58.52 4.69
CA LYS A 588 15.49 58.17 4.43
C LYS A 588 15.62 57.18 3.27
N ILE A 589 14.76 56.15 3.21
CA ILE A 589 14.76 55.16 2.13
C ILE A 589 14.35 55.80 0.79
N ILE A 590 13.23 56.52 0.73
CA ILE A 590 12.73 57.16 -0.51
C ILE A 590 13.71 58.22 -1.04
N THR A 591 14.47 58.85 -0.15
CA THR A 591 15.43 59.90 -0.51
C THR A 591 16.86 59.38 -0.76
N SER A 592 17.08 58.08 -0.58
CA SER A 592 18.38 57.42 -0.77
C SER A 592 18.84 57.41 -2.22
N GLN A 593 20.15 57.33 -2.43
CA GLN A 593 20.74 57.18 -3.77
C GLN A 593 20.31 55.86 -4.43
N ALA A 594 20.25 54.78 -3.65
CA ALA A 594 19.83 53.45 -4.10
C ALA A 594 18.42 53.48 -4.70
N PHE A 595 17.46 54.12 -4.03
CA PHE A 595 16.10 54.26 -4.54
C PHE A 595 16.03 55.05 -5.86
N VAL A 596 16.66 56.22 -5.90
CA VAL A 596 16.64 57.12 -7.08
C VAL A 596 17.29 56.47 -8.30
N SER A 597 18.36 55.69 -8.09
CA SER A 597 19.04 54.98 -9.18
C SER A 597 18.24 53.79 -9.72
N LYS A 598 17.54 53.04 -8.84
CA LYS A 598 16.79 51.84 -9.21
C LYS A 598 15.41 52.14 -9.80
N ALA A 599 14.77 53.23 -9.38
CA ALA A 599 13.43 53.62 -9.84
C ALA A 599 13.35 55.09 -10.26
N PRO A 600 14.00 55.48 -11.38
CA PRO A 600 13.96 56.85 -11.87
C PRO A 600 12.53 57.30 -12.24
N HIS A 601 11.65 56.37 -12.60
CA HIS A 601 10.25 56.66 -12.93
C HIS A 601 9.36 57.01 -11.72
N LEU A 602 9.80 56.70 -10.49
CA LEU A 602 9.05 57.01 -9.25
C LEU A 602 9.54 58.29 -8.55
N VAL A 603 10.54 58.98 -9.11
CA VAL A 603 11.18 60.14 -8.48
C VAL A 603 10.18 61.30 -8.34
N ASP A 604 9.32 61.53 -9.32
CA ASP A 604 8.31 62.60 -9.28
C ASP A 604 7.29 62.37 -8.14
N ASP A 605 6.84 61.12 -7.98
CA ASP A 605 5.93 60.72 -6.90
C ASP A 605 6.62 60.76 -5.53
N ALA A 606 7.90 60.38 -5.45
CA ALA A 606 8.72 60.49 -4.24
C ALA A 606 8.88 61.95 -3.80
N VAL A 607 9.06 62.86 -4.75
CA VAL A 607 9.10 64.31 -4.48
C VAL A 607 7.74 64.79 -3.97
N ALA A 608 6.64 64.40 -4.61
CA ALA A 608 5.29 64.75 -4.15
C ALA A 608 5.02 64.29 -2.71
N MET A 609 5.53 63.11 -2.33
CA MET A 609 5.39 62.57 -0.97
C MET A 609 6.29 63.23 0.07
N THR A 610 7.41 63.82 -0.32
CA THR A 610 8.36 64.48 0.61
C THR A 610 8.06 65.97 0.81
N ILE A 611 7.43 66.64 -0.16
CA ILE A 611 7.05 68.07 -0.08
C ILE A 611 6.29 68.45 1.22
N PRO A 612 5.28 67.68 1.70
CA PRO A 612 4.58 68.00 2.95
C PRO A 612 5.45 67.98 4.20
N HIS A 613 6.62 67.32 4.13
CA HIS A 613 7.59 67.26 5.23
C HIS A 613 8.65 68.36 5.13
N ILE A 614 8.70 69.07 4.01
CA ILE A 614 9.56 70.25 3.81
C ILE A 614 8.82 71.51 4.32
N PHE A 615 7.58 71.72 3.90
CA PHE A 615 6.78 72.91 4.19
C PHE A 615 5.75 72.62 5.29
N LEU A 616 5.85 73.26 6.45
CA LEU A 616 4.95 73.01 7.58
C LEU A 616 3.64 73.77 7.44
N THR A 617 2.52 73.08 7.67
CA THR A 617 1.24 73.67 8.11
C THR A 617 1.16 73.59 9.64
N THR A 618 1.38 74.74 10.30
CA THR A 618 1.03 75.10 11.70
C THR A 618 1.64 74.33 12.90
N GLN A 619 2.43 75.05 13.70
CA GLN A 619 2.70 74.93 15.16
C GLN A 619 3.23 73.61 15.78
N ALA A 620 4.11 72.86 15.11
CA ALA A 620 4.95 71.86 15.79
C ALA A 620 6.44 72.07 15.46
N ASN A 621 7.20 72.72 16.34
CA ASN A 621 8.66 72.68 16.31
C ASN A 621 9.15 71.39 16.99
N SER A 622 8.79 70.23 16.44
CA SER A 622 9.34 68.96 16.93
C SER A 622 10.77 68.80 16.38
N SER A 623 11.74 68.41 17.23
CA SER A 623 13.13 68.15 16.84
C SER A 623 13.23 67.20 15.63
N LEU A 624 12.29 66.26 15.54
CA LEU A 624 12.20 65.27 14.48
C LEU A 624 11.88 65.88 13.10
N GLU A 625 11.09 66.95 13.02
CA GLU A 625 10.78 67.61 11.74
C GLU A 625 11.94 68.45 11.21
N LEU A 626 12.76 69.02 12.10
CA LEU A 626 14.04 69.63 11.73
C LEU A 626 15.02 68.60 11.17
N GLU A 627 15.08 67.41 11.78
CA GLU A 627 15.91 66.30 11.29
C GLU A 627 15.45 65.78 9.92
N LEU A 628 14.14 65.64 9.72
CA LEU A 628 13.56 65.24 8.43
C LEU A 628 13.88 66.22 7.31
N ARG A 629 13.75 67.52 7.57
CA ARG A 629 14.12 68.58 6.63
C ARG A 629 15.60 68.53 6.28
N ALA A 630 16.46 68.35 7.29
CA ALA A 630 17.89 68.22 7.07
C ALA A 630 18.23 66.96 6.25
N ALA A 631 17.54 65.83 6.48
CA ALA A 631 17.71 64.60 5.72
C ALA A 631 17.29 64.78 4.26
N ILE A 632 16.12 65.36 4.00
CA ILE A 632 15.63 65.62 2.63
C ILE A 632 16.55 66.62 1.90
N ALA A 633 16.96 67.70 2.55
CA ALA A 633 17.84 68.72 1.96
C ALA A 633 19.24 68.19 1.59
N ARG A 634 19.71 67.15 2.29
CA ARG A 634 21.00 66.47 2.01
C ARG A 634 20.87 65.27 1.07
N SER A 635 19.65 64.96 0.62
CA SER A 635 19.37 63.74 -0.13
C SER A 635 19.65 63.84 -1.63
N HIS A 636 19.68 62.69 -2.30
CA HIS A 636 19.88 62.58 -3.75
C HIS A 636 18.64 63.00 -4.56
N LEU A 637 17.47 63.19 -3.93
CA LEU A 637 16.29 63.77 -4.59
C LEU A 637 16.51 65.24 -4.97
N VAL A 638 17.30 65.97 -4.18
CA VAL A 638 17.58 67.40 -4.41
C VAL A 638 18.45 67.63 -5.65
N THR A 639 19.30 66.66 -5.99
CA THR A 639 20.16 66.72 -7.17
C THR A 639 19.48 66.18 -8.43
N SER A 640 18.55 65.22 -8.27
CA SER A 640 17.90 64.52 -9.38
C SER A 640 16.64 65.20 -9.92
N HIS A 641 15.84 65.88 -9.07
CA HIS A 641 14.55 66.43 -9.50
C HIS A 641 14.56 67.98 -9.63
N PRO A 642 14.05 68.55 -10.74
CA PRO A 642 14.06 70.01 -10.98
C PRO A 642 13.37 70.85 -9.89
N LEU A 643 12.24 70.39 -9.33
CA LEU A 643 11.51 71.12 -8.28
C LEU A 643 12.25 71.21 -6.94
N MET A 644 13.26 70.35 -6.73
CA MET A 644 14.04 70.35 -5.49
C MET A 644 15.35 71.14 -5.64
N LYS A 645 15.70 71.59 -6.85
CA LYS A 645 16.91 72.41 -7.09
C LYS A 645 16.78 73.77 -6.39
N GLY A 646 17.55 73.97 -5.33
CA GLY A 646 17.55 75.19 -4.51
C GLY A 646 17.49 74.90 -3.00
N LEU A 647 17.07 73.70 -2.59
CA LEU A 647 16.96 73.28 -1.18
C LEU A 647 18.30 73.06 -0.45
N LYS A 648 19.46 73.39 -1.06
CA LYS A 648 20.79 73.11 -0.48
C LYS A 648 21.06 74.00 0.74
N SER A 649 20.91 73.40 1.94
CA SER A 649 21.49 73.68 3.27
C SER A 649 21.73 75.11 3.79
N GLY A 650 21.47 76.18 3.04
CA GLY A 650 21.72 77.57 3.44
C GLY A 650 20.47 78.47 3.46
N GLU A 651 19.39 78.11 2.78
CA GLU A 651 18.21 79.00 2.62
C GLU A 651 16.96 78.59 3.43
N LEU A 652 17.03 77.51 4.22
CA LEU A 652 15.88 77.00 4.98
C LEU A 652 15.39 77.93 6.11
N GLN A 653 16.19 78.91 6.54
CA GLN A 653 15.73 79.94 7.48
C GLN A 653 14.89 81.05 6.80
N LEU A 654 15.06 81.27 5.49
CA LEU A 654 14.37 82.36 4.77
C LEU A 654 12.98 81.98 4.26
N TYR A 655 12.76 80.72 3.87
CA TYR A 655 11.45 80.28 3.36
C TYR A 655 10.35 80.14 4.42
N THR A 656 10.71 80.06 5.71
CA THR A 656 9.72 79.99 6.80
C THR A 656 9.06 81.36 7.05
N LEU A 657 9.68 82.46 6.61
CA LEU A 657 9.18 83.83 6.83
C LEU A 657 8.23 84.34 5.73
N LEU A 658 8.25 83.77 4.53
CA LEU A 658 7.45 84.27 3.39
C LEU A 658 6.01 83.71 3.33
N PHE A 659 5.71 82.63 4.06
CA PHE A 659 4.38 81.99 4.08
C PHE A 659 3.62 82.18 5.41
N LEU A 660 4.12 83.01 6.32
CA LEU A 660 3.54 83.27 7.65
C LEU A 660 3.22 84.76 7.89
N THR A 661 2.76 85.48 6.87
CA THR A 661 1.97 86.70 7.07
C THR A 661 0.65 86.57 6.30
N PRO A 662 -0.47 86.97 6.92
CA PRO A 662 -1.82 86.48 6.58
C PRO A 662 -2.30 86.83 5.17
#